data_AF-A0A661T2V8-F1
#
_entry.id   AF-A0A661T2V8-F1
#
_cell.length_a   1.000
_cell.length_b   1.000
_cell.length_c   1.000
_cell.angle_alpha   90.00
_cell.angle_beta   90.00
_cell.angle_gamma   90.00
#
_symmetry.space_group_name_H-M   'P 1'
#
loop_
_entity.id
_entity.type
_entity.pdbx_description
1 polymer ?
#
loop_
_entity_poly.entity_id
_entity_poly.type
_entity_poly.pdbx_seq_one_letter_code
_entity_poly.pdbx_strand_id
1 'polypeptide(L)'
;MARKENTASRQIGFITSYTFARMCGGCHPGGGPVEYDRDGNRYDTFAADPKNGILPGGPNGLDGEYFKAKWAESGVLEADCLICHLEGYDNPKRKAQIMALNYRWAATVGGGFGDVEGAVIKGQAPKVTYRLSRFRKDGKVLLPLVRETPNENCLFCHRESDWKKRGQSYSERSDVHVRAGIRCVDCHVAARTAEDPRIRGREVHQFGKGDDPGDFVRDDLDNTMRRCEDCHLKGILNAPVIRHKGLPPVHLRKIACQTCHIPWRQVKAALVQDASVFNTSPRIWPPTKRLWSFYGPDMKPWNYYGEAHSYPEGLQPLFRFRPTLGWYKGKIYPLNRVYTRWVGIRTKGRKGINQPLMKDIFMMWKKHAADPDGNFPRLKEIRDDNRDGFPEVNRPEEIRALLASVALKLKQGGASLDGKQAVFVDGDRYTTDGVTWSSMEKAPYEYSPYGSVFKYSHDIGPAKNGLGAKGCADCHGAGSDFFFKKIMVRLFGDDGRPVMETNAAFLGFTRRAIGFMAFQNGTLKSLAAWAILIVFALLLLHYILFGPKRVPEDPSEPTVPRFSRLERVLHYTLLLLSGTEAVTGLSTFWSLPVSSDALGRIQAFHHVCGFIFVANLIVASCIWARDAVMGGQDLEWLKKLGGYFGERSDLPAGRFNAGQKIYLWVLFLMGFFMGITGITALFTGDENVLAAVHCLHVIGALVFILMVLAHVYLGLLANPGTLRGMFEGKVTSAWARKHHPLWKPKGGAGDA
;
A
#
# COMPACT_ATOMS: atom_id res chain seq x y z
N MET A 1 -22.87 3.68 21.57
CA MET A 1 -23.95 3.21 22.47
C MET A 1 -24.63 4.41 23.08
N ALA A 2 -25.86 4.24 23.59
CA ALA A 2 -26.55 5.25 24.37
C ALA A 2 -25.66 5.75 25.53
N ARG A 3 -25.83 7.02 25.89
CA ARG A 3 -25.28 7.54 27.14
C ARG A 3 -25.93 6.81 28.30
N LYS A 4 -25.24 6.75 29.43
CA LYS A 4 -25.84 6.26 30.67
C LYS A 4 -27.05 7.13 31.03
N GLU A 5 -26.84 8.42 31.23
CA GLU A 5 -27.95 9.34 31.53
C GLU A 5 -28.49 10.05 30.28
N ASN A 6 -29.81 10.11 30.15
CA ASN A 6 -30.50 10.75 29.03
C ASN A 6 -31.69 11.56 29.53
N THR A 7 -31.93 12.73 28.94
CA THR A 7 -33.07 13.59 29.31
C THR A 7 -34.32 13.34 28.47
N ALA A 8 -34.19 12.57 27.39
CA ALA A 8 -35.33 12.15 26.57
C ALA A 8 -35.10 10.77 25.96
N SER A 9 -36.16 9.97 25.85
CA SER A 9 -36.11 8.63 25.23
C SER A 9 -35.55 8.63 23.80
N ARG A 10 -35.71 9.74 23.07
CA ARG A 10 -35.12 9.90 21.72
C ARG A 10 -33.59 9.92 21.73
N GLN A 11 -32.95 10.33 22.83
CA GLN A 11 -31.48 10.42 22.95
C GLN A 11 -30.82 9.05 23.13
N ILE A 12 -31.54 8.08 23.70
CA ILE A 12 -31.07 6.70 23.90
C ILE A 12 -30.81 5.99 22.56
N GLY A 13 -31.36 6.52 21.45
CA GLY A 13 -31.09 6.02 20.11
C GLY A 13 -31.55 4.58 19.94
N PHE A 14 -30.82 3.79 19.15
CA PHE A 14 -31.14 2.38 18.85
C PHE A 14 -30.32 1.36 19.62
N ILE A 15 -29.20 1.76 20.22
CA ILE A 15 -28.18 0.83 20.73
C ILE A 15 -27.90 1.12 22.21
N THR A 16 -28.64 0.44 23.08
CA THR A 16 -28.33 0.25 24.51
C THR A 16 -27.41 -0.97 24.66
N SER A 17 -26.81 -1.19 25.83
CA SER A 17 -26.07 -2.43 26.11
C SER A 17 -26.96 -3.67 25.89
N TYR A 18 -28.23 -3.57 26.31
CA TYR A 18 -29.22 -4.64 26.16
C TYR A 18 -29.58 -4.94 24.70
N THR A 19 -29.79 -3.91 23.87
CA THR A 19 -30.07 -4.13 22.44
C THR A 19 -28.81 -4.51 21.69
N PHE A 20 -27.63 -4.06 22.12
CA PHE A 20 -26.34 -4.51 21.58
C PHE A 20 -26.13 -6.00 21.81
N ALA A 21 -26.39 -6.52 23.01
CA ALA A 21 -26.32 -7.96 23.30
C ALA A 21 -27.19 -8.78 22.33
N ARG A 22 -28.40 -8.31 22.01
CA ARG A 22 -29.28 -8.99 21.05
C ARG A 22 -28.78 -8.88 19.60
N MET A 23 -28.39 -7.68 19.17
CA MET A 23 -28.06 -7.40 17.77
C MET A 23 -26.67 -7.90 17.38
N CYS A 24 -25.72 -7.83 18.30
CA CYS A 24 -24.30 -8.10 18.07
C CYS A 24 -23.78 -9.30 18.87
N GLY A 25 -24.51 -9.78 19.90
CA GLY A 25 -24.04 -10.87 20.77
C GLY A 25 -23.84 -12.21 20.06
N GLY A 26 -24.52 -12.44 18.93
CA GLY A 26 -24.27 -13.61 18.09
C GLY A 26 -22.86 -13.67 17.49
N CYS A 27 -22.17 -12.52 17.40
CA CYS A 27 -20.79 -12.39 16.94
C CYS A 27 -19.83 -11.94 18.05
N HIS A 28 -20.28 -11.97 19.31
CA HIS A 28 -19.50 -11.58 20.48
C HIS A 28 -19.36 -12.79 21.42
N PRO A 29 -18.15 -13.09 21.94
CA PRO A 29 -17.95 -14.23 22.84
C PRO A 29 -18.71 -14.07 24.17
N GLY A 30 -19.06 -12.84 24.53
CA GLY A 30 -19.71 -12.47 25.79
C GLY A 30 -18.75 -11.68 26.68
N GLY A 31 -19.15 -11.41 27.92
CA GLY A 31 -18.40 -10.65 28.90
C GLY A 31 -18.38 -9.13 28.66
N GLY A 32 -17.73 -8.41 29.57
CA GLY A 32 -17.55 -6.96 29.48
C GLY A 32 -18.89 -6.21 29.37
N PRO A 33 -19.14 -5.44 28.29
CA PRO A 33 -20.32 -4.56 28.19
C PRO A 33 -21.67 -5.29 28.01
N VAL A 34 -21.67 -6.62 27.92
CA VAL A 34 -22.90 -7.45 27.91
C VAL A 34 -23.05 -8.30 29.18
N GLU A 35 -22.19 -8.05 30.16
CA GLU A 35 -22.19 -8.68 31.48
C GLU A 35 -22.25 -7.65 32.61
N TYR A 36 -21.47 -6.59 32.49
CA TYR A 36 -21.34 -5.53 33.50
C TYR A 36 -21.76 -4.17 32.96
N ASP A 37 -22.37 -3.37 33.82
CA ASP A 37 -22.63 -1.95 33.58
C ASP A 37 -21.37 -1.10 33.74
N ARG A 38 -21.48 0.20 33.42
CA ARG A 38 -20.34 1.14 33.52
C ARG A 38 -19.83 1.38 34.95
N ASP A 39 -20.57 0.97 35.97
CA ASP A 39 -20.14 1.08 37.37
C ASP A 39 -19.58 -0.27 37.88
N GLY A 40 -19.51 -1.29 37.03
CA GLY A 40 -19.00 -2.61 37.35
C GLY A 40 -20.05 -3.55 37.96
N ASN A 41 -21.33 -3.18 37.99
CA ASN A 41 -22.37 -4.07 38.48
C ASN A 41 -22.77 -5.07 37.41
N ARG A 42 -22.95 -6.33 37.79
CA ARG A 42 -23.43 -7.36 36.86
C ARG A 42 -24.92 -7.16 36.59
N TYR A 43 -25.29 -6.96 35.33
CA TYR A 43 -26.61 -6.46 34.93
C TYR A 43 -27.79 -7.24 35.50
N ASP A 44 -27.74 -8.57 35.48
CA ASP A 44 -28.84 -9.43 35.91
C ASP A 44 -29.05 -9.39 37.42
N THR A 45 -27.97 -9.49 38.19
CA THR A 45 -28.02 -9.39 39.66
C THR A 45 -28.44 -8.00 40.13
N PHE A 46 -27.89 -6.94 39.52
CA PHE A 46 -28.21 -5.56 39.88
C PHE A 46 -29.66 -5.21 39.55
N ALA A 47 -30.15 -5.63 38.38
CA ALA A 47 -31.54 -5.42 37.99
C ALA A 47 -32.54 -6.27 38.79
N ALA A 48 -32.10 -7.39 39.36
CA ALA A 48 -32.96 -8.27 40.18
C ALA A 48 -33.08 -7.81 41.64
N ASP A 49 -32.13 -7.03 42.16
CA ASP A 49 -32.21 -6.49 43.53
C ASP A 49 -33.26 -5.37 43.60
N PRO A 50 -34.35 -5.56 44.38
CA PRO A 50 -35.41 -4.56 44.52
C PRO A 50 -34.91 -3.19 45.02
N LYS A 51 -33.78 -3.14 45.74
CA LYS A 51 -33.20 -1.89 46.27
C LYS A 51 -32.78 -0.92 45.16
N ASN A 52 -32.48 -1.43 43.97
CA ASN A 52 -32.00 -0.62 42.85
C ASN A 52 -33.14 -0.04 42.00
N GLY A 53 -34.40 -0.41 42.28
CA GLY A 53 -35.57 0.17 41.62
C GLY A 53 -35.65 -0.07 40.10
N ILE A 54 -34.98 -1.09 39.58
CA ILE A 54 -34.97 -1.41 38.15
C ILE A 54 -36.22 -2.24 37.80
N LEU A 55 -37.08 -1.67 36.95
CA LEU A 55 -38.27 -2.36 36.46
C LEU A 55 -37.95 -3.09 35.13
N PRO A 56 -38.15 -4.42 35.02
CA PRO A 56 -37.95 -5.14 33.76
C PRO A 56 -38.82 -4.57 32.63
N GLY A 57 -38.19 -4.19 31.52
CA GLY A 57 -38.86 -3.55 30.38
C GLY A 57 -39.30 -2.10 30.61
N GLY A 58 -39.04 -1.54 31.81
CA GLY A 58 -39.40 -0.20 32.20
C GLY A 58 -38.49 0.90 31.61
N PRO A 59 -38.87 2.18 31.72
CA PRO A 59 -38.04 3.30 31.26
C PRO A 59 -36.81 3.54 32.14
N ASN A 60 -36.81 3.08 33.40
CA ASN A 60 -35.65 3.06 34.32
C ASN A 60 -34.84 4.36 34.30
N GLY A 61 -35.51 5.50 34.53
CA GLY A 61 -34.86 6.81 34.57
C GLY A 61 -34.23 7.27 33.25
N LEU A 62 -34.56 6.64 32.12
CA LEU A 62 -33.91 6.84 30.82
C LEU A 62 -32.41 6.45 30.84
N ASP A 63 -32.05 5.53 31.72
CA ASP A 63 -30.70 4.97 31.79
C ASP A 63 -30.41 4.13 30.54
N GLY A 64 -29.43 4.49 29.73
CA GLY A 64 -29.12 3.81 28.47
C GLY A 64 -28.63 2.36 28.60
N GLU A 65 -28.40 1.85 29.80
CA GLU A 65 -28.02 0.48 30.10
C GLU A 65 -29.22 -0.37 30.56
N TYR A 66 -30.14 0.24 31.30
CA TYR A 66 -31.35 -0.40 31.84
C TYR A 66 -32.65 -0.04 31.10
N PHE A 67 -32.63 0.92 30.17
CA PHE A 67 -33.81 1.39 29.43
C PHE A 67 -34.45 0.27 28.62
N LYS A 68 -35.67 -0.09 29.01
CA LYS A 68 -36.46 -1.20 28.46
C LYS A 68 -35.73 -2.54 28.46
N ALA A 69 -34.72 -2.68 29.32
CA ALA A 69 -33.96 -3.90 29.46
C ALA A 69 -34.69 -4.90 30.36
N LYS A 70 -34.51 -6.20 30.10
CA LYS A 70 -35.05 -7.29 30.92
C LYS A 70 -33.91 -8.13 31.49
N TRP A 71 -32.86 -7.49 31.98
CA TRP A 71 -31.65 -8.16 32.47
C TRP A 71 -31.94 -9.19 33.57
N ALA A 72 -32.84 -8.88 34.50
CA ALA A 72 -33.26 -9.83 35.56
C ALA A 72 -33.90 -11.13 35.00
N GLU A 73 -34.64 -11.04 33.90
CA GLU A 73 -35.32 -12.19 33.27
C GLU A 73 -34.40 -12.94 32.29
N SER A 74 -33.59 -12.19 31.53
CA SER A 74 -32.71 -12.71 30.46
C SER A 74 -31.39 -13.26 30.96
N GLY A 75 -30.93 -12.76 32.11
CA GLY A 75 -29.54 -12.89 32.54
C GLY A 75 -28.59 -12.11 31.65
N VAL A 76 -27.30 -12.45 31.74
CA VAL A 76 -26.22 -11.82 30.97
C VAL A 76 -25.58 -12.78 29.97
N LEU A 77 -24.84 -12.24 29.01
CA LEU A 77 -23.97 -13.03 28.15
C LEU A 77 -22.56 -13.06 28.75
N GLU A 78 -22.30 -14.07 29.56
CA GLU A 78 -20.95 -14.34 30.10
C GLU A 78 -19.96 -14.68 28.98
N ALA A 79 -18.67 -14.46 29.24
CA ALA A 79 -17.61 -14.87 28.31
C ALA A 79 -17.64 -16.39 28.11
N ASP A 80 -17.93 -16.83 26.88
CA ASP A 80 -18.06 -18.24 26.53
C ASP A 80 -16.75 -18.78 25.95
N CYS A 81 -15.94 -19.43 26.79
CA CYS A 81 -14.69 -20.05 26.35
C CYS A 81 -14.90 -21.24 25.40
N LEU A 82 -16.06 -21.89 25.48
CA LEU A 82 -16.35 -23.12 24.74
C LEU A 82 -16.58 -22.83 23.25
N ILE A 83 -16.98 -21.61 22.90
CA ILE A 83 -17.13 -21.18 21.50
C ILE A 83 -15.82 -21.36 20.70
N CYS A 84 -14.67 -21.28 21.36
CA CYS A 84 -13.36 -21.44 20.75
C CYS A 84 -12.80 -22.85 20.96
N HIS A 85 -12.98 -23.40 22.16
CA HIS A 85 -12.26 -24.61 22.61
C HIS A 85 -13.09 -25.89 22.57
N LEU A 86 -14.42 -25.84 22.48
CA LEU A 86 -15.25 -27.04 22.46
C LEU A 86 -15.49 -27.51 21.02
N GLU A 87 -15.08 -28.74 20.75
CA GLU A 87 -15.42 -29.39 19.49
C GLU A 87 -16.94 -29.60 19.34
N GLY A 88 -17.51 -29.22 18.20
CA GLY A 88 -18.93 -29.37 17.92
C GLY A 88 -19.86 -28.33 18.56
N TYR A 89 -19.33 -27.18 18.99
CA TYR A 89 -20.12 -26.07 19.53
C TYR A 89 -21.16 -25.55 18.52
N ASP A 90 -22.44 -25.52 18.91
CA ASP A 90 -23.58 -25.15 18.06
C ASP A 90 -23.92 -23.65 18.18
N ASN A 91 -23.12 -22.83 17.49
CA ASN A 91 -23.33 -21.38 17.48
C ASN A 91 -24.68 -20.92 16.89
N PRO A 92 -25.24 -21.56 15.83
CA PRO A 92 -26.59 -21.24 15.37
C PRO A 92 -27.64 -21.34 16.48
N LYS A 93 -27.61 -22.39 17.31
CA LYS A 93 -28.51 -22.49 18.47
C LYS A 93 -28.21 -21.47 19.56
N ARG A 94 -26.94 -21.19 19.86
CA ARG A 94 -26.55 -20.09 20.77
C ARG A 94 -27.15 -18.76 20.30
N LYS A 95 -27.01 -18.43 19.02
CA LYS A 95 -27.57 -17.21 18.39
C LYS A 95 -29.10 -17.18 18.48
N ALA A 96 -29.78 -18.32 18.30
CA ALA A 96 -31.23 -18.40 18.47
C ALA A 96 -31.65 -18.05 19.92
N GLN A 97 -30.92 -18.53 20.93
CA GLN A 97 -31.17 -18.17 22.33
C GLN A 97 -30.91 -16.68 22.60
N ILE A 98 -29.85 -16.11 22.05
CA ILE A 98 -29.57 -14.66 22.13
C ILE A 98 -30.72 -13.85 21.52
N MET A 99 -31.24 -14.27 20.35
CA MET A 99 -32.37 -13.61 19.69
C MET A 99 -33.68 -13.74 20.48
N ALA A 100 -33.82 -14.81 21.26
CA ALA A 100 -34.91 -15.05 22.20
C ALA A 100 -34.78 -14.26 23.52
N LEU A 101 -33.67 -13.52 23.71
CA LEU A 101 -33.27 -12.85 24.96
C LEU A 101 -32.98 -13.83 26.12
N ASN A 102 -32.63 -15.08 25.80
CA ASN A 102 -32.28 -16.10 26.79
C ASN A 102 -30.76 -16.10 27.04
N TYR A 103 -30.20 -14.94 27.42
CA TYR A 103 -28.76 -14.72 27.45
C TYR A 103 -28.01 -15.69 28.36
N ARG A 104 -28.49 -15.88 29.60
CA ARG A 104 -27.89 -16.78 30.60
C ARG A 104 -27.67 -18.20 30.09
N TRP A 105 -28.56 -18.68 29.23
CA TRP A 105 -28.61 -20.08 28.81
C TRP A 105 -28.05 -20.32 27.41
N ALA A 106 -27.64 -19.26 26.71
CA ALA A 106 -27.14 -19.37 25.34
C ALA A 106 -25.95 -20.34 25.22
N ALA A 107 -24.99 -20.26 26.15
CA ALA A 107 -23.82 -21.14 26.20
C ALA A 107 -24.19 -22.61 26.54
N THR A 108 -25.24 -22.82 27.35
CA THR A 108 -25.72 -24.17 27.68
C THR A 108 -26.22 -24.90 26.44
N VAL A 109 -26.99 -24.21 25.61
CA VAL A 109 -27.51 -24.77 24.35
C VAL A 109 -26.40 -24.87 23.30
N GLY A 110 -25.55 -23.85 23.18
CA GLY A 110 -24.42 -23.87 22.24
C GLY A 110 -23.41 -24.98 22.53
N GLY A 111 -23.11 -25.24 23.81
CA GLY A 111 -22.26 -26.35 24.22
C GLY A 111 -22.92 -27.73 24.19
N GLY A 112 -24.21 -27.81 23.85
CA GLY A 112 -24.96 -29.07 23.78
C GLY A 112 -25.21 -29.74 25.14
N PHE A 113 -25.15 -28.98 26.24
CA PHE A 113 -25.41 -29.50 27.60
C PHE A 113 -26.89 -29.59 27.93
N GLY A 114 -27.74 -28.87 27.22
CA GLY A 114 -29.17 -28.87 27.44
C GLY A 114 -29.95 -28.10 26.39
N ASP A 115 -31.26 -28.20 26.47
CA ASP A 115 -32.20 -27.47 25.63
C ASP A 115 -32.98 -26.48 26.50
N VAL A 116 -33.44 -25.38 25.90
CA VAL A 116 -34.16 -24.30 26.59
C VAL A 116 -35.53 -24.12 25.97
N GLU A 117 -36.57 -24.26 26.79
CA GLU A 117 -37.95 -23.92 26.45
C GLU A 117 -38.30 -22.53 26.98
N GLY A 118 -39.21 -21.84 26.31
CA GLY A 118 -39.58 -20.46 26.64
C GLY A 118 -38.63 -19.41 26.08
N ALA A 119 -39.12 -18.18 25.98
CA ALA A 119 -38.37 -17.05 25.46
C ALA A 119 -38.71 -15.77 26.22
N VAL A 120 -37.70 -15.12 26.80
CA VAL A 120 -37.86 -13.87 27.55
C VAL A 120 -38.46 -12.76 26.69
N ILE A 121 -38.13 -12.74 25.39
CA ILE A 121 -38.74 -11.80 24.44
C ILE A 121 -40.26 -11.96 24.32
N LYS A 122 -40.79 -13.15 24.58
CA LYS A 122 -42.24 -13.45 24.58
C LYS A 122 -42.86 -13.30 25.99
N GLY A 123 -42.09 -12.84 26.98
CA GLY A 123 -42.54 -12.79 28.38
C GLY A 123 -42.66 -14.17 29.04
N GLN A 124 -42.03 -15.20 28.47
CA GLN A 124 -42.03 -16.56 29.01
C GLN A 124 -40.75 -16.79 29.81
N ALA A 125 -40.88 -17.37 30.99
CA ALA A 125 -39.74 -17.78 31.82
C ALA A 125 -39.01 -18.96 31.16
N PRO A 126 -37.69 -18.86 30.92
CA PRO A 126 -36.94 -19.97 30.32
C PRO A 126 -36.79 -21.15 31.27
N LYS A 127 -36.99 -22.36 30.74
CA LYS A 127 -36.79 -23.63 31.45
C LYS A 127 -35.71 -24.44 30.76
N VAL A 128 -34.71 -24.89 31.51
CA VAL A 128 -33.58 -25.67 31.00
C VAL A 128 -33.82 -27.15 31.26
N THR A 129 -33.65 -27.97 30.22
CA THR A 129 -33.61 -29.43 30.32
C THR A 129 -32.19 -29.89 30.00
N TYR A 130 -31.45 -30.33 31.01
CA TYR A 130 -30.08 -30.82 30.82
C TYR A 130 -30.05 -32.22 30.19
N ARG A 131 -29.11 -32.43 29.27
CA ARG A 131 -28.82 -33.73 28.67
C ARG A 131 -27.93 -34.54 29.62
N LEU A 132 -28.56 -35.28 30.53
CA LEU A 132 -27.86 -36.04 31.57
C LEU A 132 -26.80 -37.02 31.03
N SER A 133 -26.92 -37.50 29.78
CA SER A 133 -25.90 -38.33 29.13
C SER A 133 -24.55 -37.63 28.92
N ARG A 134 -24.50 -36.29 28.99
CA ARG A 134 -23.26 -35.50 28.96
C ARG A 134 -22.58 -35.41 30.33
N PHE A 135 -23.30 -35.74 31.40
CA PHE A 135 -22.81 -35.64 32.76
C PHE A 135 -22.45 -37.03 33.28
N ARG A 136 -21.33 -37.11 33.98
CA ARG A 136 -20.95 -38.30 34.71
C ARG A 136 -21.79 -38.41 35.99
N LYS A 137 -21.73 -39.59 36.63
CA LYS A 137 -22.45 -39.85 37.90
C LYS A 137 -22.10 -38.87 39.03
N ASP A 138 -20.92 -38.25 38.98
CA ASP A 138 -20.48 -37.23 39.95
C ASP A 138 -20.94 -35.80 39.61
N GLY A 139 -21.81 -35.65 38.60
CA GLY A 139 -22.31 -34.35 38.14
C GLY A 139 -21.31 -33.54 37.31
N LYS A 140 -20.10 -34.05 37.06
CA LYS A 140 -19.10 -33.38 36.23
C LYS A 140 -19.28 -33.73 34.76
N VAL A 141 -18.82 -32.84 33.87
CA VAL A 141 -18.79 -33.07 32.43
C VAL A 141 -17.35 -33.26 31.95
N LEU A 142 -17.15 -34.19 31.02
CA LEU A 142 -15.89 -34.33 30.29
C LEU A 142 -15.97 -33.48 29.02
N LEU A 143 -15.12 -32.47 28.90
CA LEU A 143 -15.08 -31.57 27.76
C LEU A 143 -13.87 -31.91 26.89
N PRO A 144 -14.06 -32.29 25.61
CA PRO A 144 -12.96 -32.44 24.66
C PRO A 144 -12.48 -31.04 24.23
N LEU A 145 -11.77 -30.36 25.12
CA LEU A 145 -11.25 -29.02 24.84
C LEU A 145 -10.01 -29.10 23.95
N VAL A 146 -10.07 -28.47 22.79
CA VAL A 146 -8.92 -28.34 21.91
C VAL A 146 -8.02 -27.23 22.40
N ARG A 147 -6.72 -27.51 22.53
CA ARG A 147 -5.73 -26.48 22.86
C ARG A 147 -5.53 -25.49 21.71
N GLU A 148 -5.53 -26.01 20.49
CA GLU A 148 -5.30 -25.24 19.28
C GLU A 148 -6.62 -25.12 18.53
N THR A 149 -7.14 -23.90 18.43
CA THR A 149 -8.48 -23.64 17.91
C THR A 149 -8.52 -23.78 16.38
N PRO A 150 -9.47 -24.55 15.83
CA PRO A 150 -9.72 -24.59 14.39
C PRO A 150 -10.11 -23.22 13.83
N ASN A 151 -9.87 -23.00 12.54
CA ASN A 151 -10.18 -21.73 11.88
C ASN A 151 -11.69 -21.44 11.88
N GLU A 152 -12.51 -22.48 11.78
CA GLU A 152 -13.97 -22.42 11.73
C GLU A 152 -14.55 -21.70 12.96
N ASN A 153 -13.93 -21.93 14.12
CA ASN A 153 -14.30 -21.31 15.40
C ASN A 153 -13.95 -19.82 15.45
N CYS A 154 -13.08 -19.31 14.58
CA CYS A 154 -12.87 -17.86 14.42
C CYS A 154 -13.76 -17.30 13.31
N LEU A 155 -13.89 -18.05 12.21
CA LEU A 155 -14.51 -17.58 10.98
C LEU A 155 -16.02 -17.38 11.09
N PHE A 156 -16.71 -18.02 12.05
CA PHE A 156 -18.14 -17.77 12.25
C PHE A 156 -18.48 -16.29 12.55
N CYS A 157 -17.55 -15.54 13.18
CA CYS A 157 -17.70 -14.09 13.40
C CYS A 157 -17.05 -13.26 12.31
N HIS A 158 -15.85 -13.67 11.91
CA HIS A 158 -14.99 -12.84 11.07
C HIS A 158 -15.39 -12.90 9.59
N ARG A 159 -15.82 -14.06 9.09
CA ARG A 159 -16.00 -14.32 7.66
C ARG A 159 -17.01 -13.41 7.00
N GLU A 160 -18.26 -13.35 7.48
CA GLU A 160 -19.28 -12.45 6.91
C GLU A 160 -18.81 -10.99 6.94
N SER A 161 -18.26 -10.53 8.07
CA SER A 161 -17.92 -9.13 8.29
C SER A 161 -16.74 -8.65 7.43
N ASP A 162 -15.76 -9.52 7.21
CA ASP A 162 -14.56 -9.23 6.44
C ASP A 162 -14.79 -9.42 4.94
N TRP A 163 -15.65 -10.37 4.52
CA TRP A 163 -16.20 -10.32 3.16
C TRP A 163 -16.82 -8.95 2.98
N LYS A 164 -17.85 -8.64 3.77
CA LYS A 164 -18.70 -7.45 3.58
C LYS A 164 -17.91 -6.19 3.30
N LYS A 165 -16.88 -6.00 4.12
CA LYS A 165 -16.12 -4.75 4.16
C LYS A 165 -14.86 -4.80 3.31
N ARG A 166 -14.23 -5.96 3.14
CA ARG A 166 -12.85 -6.07 2.60
C ARG A 166 -12.75 -7.05 1.42
N GLY A 167 -13.80 -7.79 1.11
CA GLY A 167 -13.74 -8.86 0.11
C GLY A 167 -12.70 -9.92 0.49
N GLN A 168 -12.65 -10.30 1.76
CA GLN A 168 -11.80 -11.38 2.30
C GLN A 168 -12.65 -12.64 2.50
N SER A 169 -12.20 -13.79 1.97
CA SER A 169 -12.93 -15.06 2.08
C SER A 169 -12.32 -16.08 3.04
N TYR A 170 -11.05 -15.91 3.44
CA TYR A 170 -10.35 -16.84 4.34
C TYR A 170 -10.45 -18.30 3.88
N SER A 171 -10.13 -18.53 2.61
CA SER A 171 -10.29 -19.84 1.97
C SER A 171 -8.97 -20.32 1.39
N GLU A 172 -8.80 -21.64 1.26
CA GLU A 172 -7.64 -22.24 0.57
C GLU A 172 -7.51 -21.77 -0.89
N ARG A 173 -8.62 -21.36 -1.51
CA ARG A 173 -8.65 -20.76 -2.86
C ARG A 173 -7.91 -19.43 -2.91
N SER A 174 -8.10 -18.61 -1.89
CA SER A 174 -7.71 -17.19 -1.88
C SER A 174 -6.42 -16.92 -1.11
N ASP A 175 -6.09 -17.74 -0.11
CA ASP A 175 -4.92 -17.57 0.75
C ASP A 175 -3.98 -18.78 0.73
N VAL A 176 -2.72 -18.54 0.40
CA VAL A 176 -1.68 -19.58 0.36
C VAL A 176 -1.38 -20.17 1.73
N HIS A 177 -1.54 -19.42 2.81
CA HIS A 177 -1.27 -19.88 4.17
C HIS A 177 -2.37 -20.83 4.64
N VAL A 178 -3.64 -20.48 4.41
CA VAL A 178 -4.77 -21.37 4.73
C VAL A 178 -4.63 -22.67 3.95
N ARG A 179 -4.29 -22.59 2.65
CA ARG A 179 -4.01 -23.79 1.83
C ARG A 179 -2.82 -24.61 2.32
N ALA A 180 -1.87 -24.00 3.01
CA ALA A 180 -0.72 -24.69 3.61
C ALA A 180 -1.04 -25.27 5.01
N GLY A 181 -2.28 -25.15 5.49
CA GLY A 181 -2.70 -25.64 6.79
C GLY A 181 -2.39 -24.69 7.96
N ILE A 182 -2.01 -23.44 7.69
CA ILE A 182 -1.77 -22.43 8.74
C ILE A 182 -3.12 -21.93 9.27
N ARG A 183 -3.24 -21.87 10.60
CA ARG A 183 -4.45 -21.43 11.29
C ARG A 183 -4.38 -19.96 11.69
N CYS A 184 -5.54 -19.37 11.95
CA CYS A 184 -5.67 -18.00 12.43
C CYS A 184 -4.78 -17.75 13.66
N VAL A 185 -4.79 -18.67 14.64
CA VAL A 185 -4.01 -18.56 15.89
C VAL A 185 -2.51 -18.81 15.73
N ASP A 186 -2.06 -19.32 14.58
CA ASP A 186 -0.63 -19.45 14.31
C ASP A 186 -0.03 -18.08 13.94
N CYS A 187 -0.83 -17.14 13.44
CA CYS A 187 -0.46 -15.74 13.22
C CYS A 187 -0.92 -14.85 14.39
N HIS A 188 -2.20 -14.98 14.76
CA HIS A 188 -2.83 -14.31 15.91
C HIS A 188 -2.55 -15.07 17.21
N VAL A 189 -1.25 -15.22 17.51
CA VAL A 189 -0.76 -15.92 18.69
C VAL A 189 -1.30 -15.29 19.98
N ALA A 190 -1.44 -16.09 21.03
CA ALA A 190 -1.88 -15.65 22.35
C ALA A 190 -1.23 -16.51 23.43
N ALA A 191 -1.38 -16.11 24.69
CA ALA A 191 -0.92 -16.89 25.84
C ALA A 191 0.55 -17.35 25.72
N ARG A 192 0.83 -18.63 25.94
CA ARG A 192 2.21 -19.14 26.00
C ARG A 192 2.89 -19.26 24.64
N THR A 193 2.15 -19.17 23.53
CA THR A 193 2.72 -19.29 22.18
C THR A 193 3.13 -17.94 21.60
N ALA A 194 2.73 -16.84 22.23
CA ALA A 194 3.11 -15.50 21.83
C ALA A 194 4.56 -15.17 22.21
N GLU A 195 5.27 -14.52 21.28
CA GLU A 195 6.61 -13.97 21.53
C GLU A 195 6.53 -12.59 22.18
N ASP A 196 5.50 -11.81 21.85
CA ASP A 196 5.31 -10.45 22.36
C ASP A 196 4.91 -10.47 23.85
N PRO A 197 5.66 -9.78 24.74
CA PRO A 197 5.44 -9.83 26.18
C PRO A 197 4.08 -9.25 26.61
N ARG A 198 3.43 -8.38 25.81
CA ARG A 198 2.13 -7.76 26.13
C ARG A 198 0.98 -8.78 26.16
N ILE A 199 1.15 -9.87 25.41
CA ILE A 199 0.13 -10.90 25.22
C ILE A 199 0.61 -12.29 25.67
N ARG A 200 1.85 -12.38 26.14
CA ARG A 200 2.46 -13.63 26.58
C ARG A 200 2.12 -13.91 28.04
N GLY A 201 1.55 -15.09 28.30
CA GLY A 201 1.29 -15.54 29.67
C GLY A 201 0.46 -16.81 29.75
N ARG A 202 0.29 -17.35 30.96
CA ARG A 202 -0.68 -18.42 31.21
C ARG A 202 -2.08 -17.81 31.20
N GLU A 203 -2.99 -18.38 30.41
CA GLU A 203 -4.42 -17.98 30.35
C GLU A 203 -4.66 -16.51 29.88
N VAL A 204 -3.67 -15.89 29.23
CA VAL A 204 -3.81 -14.57 28.61
C VAL A 204 -4.47 -14.69 27.24
N HIS A 205 -5.70 -14.18 27.12
CA HIS A 205 -6.53 -14.23 25.89
C HIS A 205 -6.51 -12.93 25.08
N GLN A 206 -5.44 -12.14 25.24
CA GLN A 206 -5.17 -11.02 24.34
C GLN A 206 -4.59 -11.61 23.05
N PHE A 207 -5.43 -11.83 22.05
CA PHE A 207 -4.99 -12.34 20.76
C PHE A 207 -4.13 -11.32 20.04
N GLY A 208 -3.06 -11.77 19.41
CA GLY A 208 -2.17 -10.92 18.64
C GLY A 208 -2.97 -10.07 17.65
N LYS A 209 -2.88 -8.75 17.77
CA LYS A 209 -3.53 -7.79 16.88
C LYS A 209 -2.55 -7.36 15.80
N GLY A 210 -3.07 -7.25 14.58
CA GLY A 210 -2.40 -6.54 13.50
C GLY A 210 -2.42 -5.03 13.76
N ASP A 211 -1.96 -4.29 12.77
CA ASP A 211 -2.04 -2.83 12.73
C ASP A 211 -2.94 -2.49 11.55
N ASP A 212 -4.03 -1.75 11.76
CA ASP A 212 -5.01 -1.38 10.73
C ASP A 212 -5.43 0.08 10.90
N PRO A 213 -5.44 0.89 9.82
CA PRO A 213 -5.71 2.33 9.90
C PRO A 213 -7.12 2.71 10.38
N GLY A 214 -8.10 1.80 10.29
CA GLY A 214 -9.49 2.09 10.61
C GLY A 214 -9.99 1.41 11.89
N ASP A 215 -9.13 0.71 12.63
CA ASP A 215 -9.51 -0.02 13.85
C ASP A 215 -8.73 0.46 15.07
N PHE A 216 -9.40 1.32 15.85
CA PHE A 216 -8.88 1.97 17.06
C PHE A 216 -9.13 1.17 18.35
N VAL A 217 -9.61 -0.07 18.24
CA VAL A 217 -9.85 -0.91 19.41
C VAL A 217 -8.55 -1.56 19.84
N ARG A 218 -8.13 -1.31 21.09
CA ARG A 218 -6.94 -1.92 21.70
C ARG A 218 -5.66 -1.67 20.91
N ASP A 219 -5.41 -0.41 20.55
CA ASP A 219 -4.19 0.01 19.84
C ASP A 219 -2.91 -0.28 20.64
N ASP A 220 -3.03 -0.46 21.96
CA ASP A 220 -1.95 -0.96 22.83
C ASP A 220 -1.46 -2.36 22.43
N LEU A 221 -2.26 -3.13 21.68
CA LEU A 221 -1.91 -4.44 21.15
C LEU A 221 -1.46 -4.43 19.68
N ASP A 222 -1.36 -3.28 19.03
CA ASP A 222 -0.93 -3.22 17.63
C ASP A 222 0.43 -3.91 17.43
N ASN A 223 0.53 -4.64 16.33
CA ASN A 223 1.73 -5.39 15.92
C ASN A 223 2.18 -6.47 16.92
N THR A 224 1.28 -6.99 17.76
CA THR A 224 1.56 -8.14 18.64
C THR A 224 1.44 -9.49 17.93
N MET A 225 0.74 -9.54 16.78
CA MET A 225 0.66 -10.76 15.96
C MET A 225 1.98 -11.05 15.22
N ARG A 226 2.19 -12.31 14.80
CA ARG A 226 3.30 -12.65 13.91
C ARG A 226 3.13 -11.96 12.55
N ARG A 227 4.22 -11.41 12.03
CA ARG A 227 4.33 -10.80 10.70
C ARG A 227 4.98 -11.75 9.71
N CYS A 228 4.95 -11.38 8.43
CA CYS A 228 5.56 -12.16 7.36
C CYS A 228 7.04 -12.45 7.63
N GLU A 229 7.77 -11.44 8.11
CA GLU A 229 9.21 -11.51 8.39
C GLU A 229 9.54 -12.50 9.51
N ASP A 230 8.69 -12.60 10.52
CA ASP A 230 8.94 -13.46 11.69
C ASP A 230 9.03 -14.93 11.27
N CYS A 231 8.23 -15.34 10.29
CA CYS A 231 8.24 -16.70 9.75
C CYS A 231 9.21 -16.85 8.56
N HIS A 232 9.16 -15.94 7.58
CA HIS A 232 9.90 -16.10 6.32
C HIS A 232 11.39 -15.77 6.40
N LEU A 233 11.88 -15.15 7.47
CA LEU A 233 13.32 -14.98 7.69
C LEU A 233 13.94 -16.17 8.44
N LYS A 234 13.16 -16.85 9.28
CA LYS A 234 13.63 -17.93 10.17
C LYS A 234 13.17 -19.33 9.73
N GLY A 235 12.23 -19.44 8.81
CA GLY A 235 11.64 -20.71 8.38
C GLY A 235 10.65 -21.32 9.38
N ILE A 236 10.00 -20.50 10.21
CA ILE A 236 8.98 -20.97 11.18
C ILE A 236 7.77 -21.52 10.42
N LEU A 237 7.13 -22.57 10.94
CA LEU A 237 5.99 -23.26 10.31
C LEU A 237 6.30 -23.77 8.90
N ASN A 238 7.55 -24.19 8.65
CA ASN A 238 8.05 -24.60 7.34
C ASN A 238 7.90 -23.51 6.25
N ALA A 239 7.88 -22.24 6.66
CA ALA A 239 7.82 -21.13 5.72
C ALA A 239 9.07 -21.10 4.82
N PRO A 240 8.92 -20.83 3.52
CA PRO A 240 10.08 -20.68 2.64
C PRO A 240 10.90 -19.47 3.05
N VAL A 241 12.23 -19.65 3.15
CA VAL A 241 13.16 -18.56 3.50
C VAL A 241 13.33 -17.63 2.31
N ILE A 242 12.84 -16.41 2.42
CA ILE A 242 12.78 -15.44 1.32
C ILE A 242 14.12 -14.75 1.09
N ARG A 243 14.60 -14.70 -0.16
CA ARG A 243 15.82 -13.97 -0.56
C ARG A 243 15.57 -12.80 -1.51
N HIS A 244 14.36 -12.70 -2.06
CA HIS A 244 13.95 -11.70 -3.06
C HIS A 244 15.03 -11.45 -4.13
N LYS A 245 15.39 -12.51 -4.85
CA LYS A 245 16.47 -12.46 -5.84
C LYS A 245 16.16 -11.43 -6.92
N GLY A 246 17.12 -10.56 -7.25
CA GLY A 246 16.94 -9.51 -8.25
C GLY A 246 16.06 -8.33 -7.83
N LEU A 247 15.63 -8.26 -6.55
CA LEU A 247 14.82 -7.14 -6.04
C LEU A 247 15.70 -6.18 -5.22
N PRO A 248 15.84 -4.90 -5.63
CA PRO A 248 16.60 -3.92 -4.86
C PRO A 248 16.02 -3.68 -3.45
N PRO A 249 16.86 -3.53 -2.39
CA PRO A 249 16.41 -3.38 -1.00
C PRO A 249 15.47 -2.20 -0.73
N VAL A 250 15.50 -1.15 -1.57
CA VAL A 250 14.60 0.00 -1.43
C VAL A 250 13.12 -0.43 -1.49
N HIS A 251 12.79 -1.47 -2.26
CA HIS A 251 11.44 -2.02 -2.32
C HIS A 251 11.00 -2.55 -0.96
N LEU A 252 11.84 -3.32 -0.27
CA LEU A 252 11.50 -3.90 1.05
C LEU A 252 11.37 -2.83 2.15
N ARG A 253 12.04 -1.68 1.97
CA ARG A 253 11.91 -0.51 2.86
C ARG A 253 10.63 0.27 2.62
N LYS A 254 10.23 0.47 1.36
CA LYS A 254 9.13 1.38 0.97
C LYS A 254 7.82 0.66 0.63
N ILE A 255 7.84 -0.65 0.40
CA ILE A 255 6.70 -1.45 -0.03
C ILE A 255 6.47 -2.56 0.99
N ALA A 256 5.23 -2.69 1.47
CA ALA A 256 4.86 -3.76 2.38
C ALA A 256 4.82 -5.13 1.64
N CYS A 257 5.11 -6.22 2.36
CA CYS A 257 5.04 -7.58 1.81
C CYS A 257 3.67 -7.86 1.17
N GLN A 258 2.60 -7.41 1.83
CA GLN A 258 1.23 -7.52 1.37
C GLN A 258 1.01 -6.84 0.01
N THR A 259 1.68 -5.73 -0.29
CA THR A 259 1.51 -5.04 -1.58
C THR A 259 1.96 -5.92 -2.74
N CYS A 260 3.09 -6.62 -2.58
CA CYS A 260 3.60 -7.50 -3.62
C CYS A 260 2.86 -8.84 -3.64
N HIS A 261 2.49 -9.36 -2.46
CA HIS A 261 1.89 -10.68 -2.32
C HIS A 261 0.36 -10.70 -2.30
N ILE A 262 -0.32 -9.55 -2.34
CA ILE A 262 -1.76 -9.40 -2.63
C ILE A 262 -1.92 -8.58 -3.92
N PRO A 263 -1.39 -9.09 -5.05
CA PRO A 263 -1.46 -8.40 -6.33
C PRO A 263 -2.92 -8.19 -6.75
N TRP A 264 -3.80 -9.15 -6.44
CA TRP A 264 -5.21 -9.14 -6.82
C TRP A 264 -6.06 -9.63 -5.65
N ARG A 265 -7.25 -9.08 -5.52
CA ARG A 265 -8.34 -9.63 -4.71
C ARG A 265 -9.18 -10.54 -5.59
N GLN A 266 -9.84 -11.53 -4.99
CA GLN A 266 -10.69 -12.49 -5.69
C GLN A 266 -12.17 -12.38 -5.33
N VAL A 267 -12.52 -11.58 -4.33
CA VAL A 267 -13.89 -11.39 -3.84
C VAL A 267 -14.20 -9.92 -3.82
N LYS A 268 -15.39 -9.53 -4.28
CA LYS A 268 -15.83 -8.14 -4.38
C LYS A 268 -15.85 -7.48 -3.00
N ALA A 269 -15.26 -6.29 -2.89
CA ALA A 269 -15.26 -5.48 -1.68
C ALA A 269 -16.13 -4.23 -1.86
N ALA A 270 -16.72 -3.72 -0.78
CA ALA A 270 -17.39 -2.43 -0.80
C ALA A 270 -16.32 -1.33 -0.89
N LEU A 271 -16.37 -0.52 -1.96
CA LEU A 271 -15.52 0.67 -2.10
C LEU A 271 -16.28 1.95 -1.76
N VAL A 272 -17.61 1.95 -1.95
CA VAL A 272 -18.45 3.08 -1.60
C VAL A 272 -19.66 2.62 -0.80
N GLN A 273 -20.02 3.41 0.19
CA GLN A 273 -21.31 3.37 0.87
C GLN A 273 -21.99 4.72 0.67
N ASP A 274 -23.03 4.74 -0.15
CA ASP A 274 -23.88 5.90 -0.37
C ASP A 274 -25.19 5.75 0.41
N ALA A 275 -25.51 6.75 1.23
CA ALA A 275 -26.74 6.87 1.99
C ALA A 275 -27.57 8.10 1.63
N SER A 276 -27.40 8.63 0.42
CA SER A 276 -28.14 9.77 -0.10
C SER A 276 -29.50 9.38 -0.67
N VAL A 277 -29.61 8.19 -1.27
CA VAL A 277 -30.82 7.70 -1.97
C VAL A 277 -31.38 6.41 -1.39
N PHE A 278 -32.63 6.10 -1.75
CA PHE A 278 -33.30 4.87 -1.34
C PHE A 278 -32.99 3.71 -2.30
N ASN A 279 -32.36 2.66 -1.77
CA ASN A 279 -32.03 1.44 -2.51
C ASN A 279 -33.27 0.56 -2.70
N THR A 280 -33.75 0.52 -3.93
CA THR A 280 -34.93 -0.24 -4.36
C THR A 280 -34.64 -1.72 -4.63
N SER A 281 -33.36 -2.13 -4.61
CA SER A 281 -32.98 -3.52 -4.91
C SER A 281 -33.74 -4.54 -4.06
N PRO A 282 -34.04 -5.72 -4.63
CA PRO A 282 -34.75 -6.78 -3.90
C PRO A 282 -33.85 -7.41 -2.81
N ARG A 283 -34.44 -8.20 -1.90
CA ARG A 283 -33.71 -9.02 -0.90
C ARG A 283 -32.82 -8.25 0.09
N ILE A 284 -33.17 -7.02 0.43
CA ILE A 284 -32.49 -6.24 1.48
C ILE A 284 -33.26 -6.37 2.81
N TRP A 285 -32.64 -7.01 3.81
CA TRP A 285 -33.20 -7.15 5.16
C TRP A 285 -32.18 -6.86 6.27
N PRO A 286 -32.57 -6.15 7.36
CA PRO A 286 -33.85 -5.47 7.62
C PRO A 286 -34.09 -4.21 6.75
N PRO A 287 -35.33 -3.69 6.66
CA PRO A 287 -35.72 -2.63 5.71
C PRO A 287 -34.91 -1.34 5.76
N THR A 288 -34.45 -0.91 6.94
CA THR A 288 -33.65 0.32 7.09
C THR A 288 -32.31 0.26 6.35
N LYS A 289 -31.78 -0.93 6.05
CA LYS A 289 -30.58 -1.12 5.22
C LYS A 289 -30.78 -0.67 3.77
N ARG A 290 -32.02 -0.41 3.33
CA ARG A 290 -32.31 0.22 2.03
C ARG A 290 -31.80 1.66 1.94
N LEU A 291 -31.36 2.26 3.03
CA LEU A 291 -30.63 3.53 2.98
C LEU A 291 -29.16 3.37 2.60
N TRP A 292 -28.68 2.17 2.31
CA TRP A 292 -27.30 1.95 1.90
C TRP A 292 -27.27 1.36 0.49
N SER A 293 -26.69 2.12 -0.41
CA SER A 293 -26.26 1.69 -1.74
C SER A 293 -24.75 1.47 -1.68
N PHE A 294 -24.30 0.31 -2.16
CA PHE A 294 -22.88 -0.01 -2.21
C PHE A 294 -22.40 0.03 -3.66
N TYR A 295 -21.17 0.47 -3.86
CA TYR A 295 -20.49 0.35 -5.14
C TYR A 295 -19.21 -0.47 -4.94
N GLY A 296 -18.97 -1.41 -5.85
CA GLY A 296 -17.77 -2.24 -5.83
C GLY A 296 -16.63 -1.65 -6.64
N PRO A 297 -15.55 -2.41 -6.88
CA PRO A 297 -14.39 -1.95 -7.64
C PRO A 297 -14.65 -1.66 -9.12
N ASP A 298 -15.78 -2.13 -9.66
CA ASP A 298 -16.30 -1.81 -10.99
C ASP A 298 -17.07 -0.48 -11.03
N MET A 299 -17.24 0.20 -9.89
CA MET A 299 -18.05 1.41 -9.74
C MET A 299 -19.51 1.22 -10.20
N LYS A 300 -20.01 -0.01 -10.16
CA LYS A 300 -21.42 -0.31 -10.43
C LYS A 300 -22.20 -0.48 -9.13
N PRO A 301 -23.49 -0.13 -9.11
CA PRO A 301 -24.35 -0.42 -7.98
C PRO A 301 -24.31 -1.91 -7.63
N TRP A 302 -24.20 -2.19 -6.34
CA TRP A 302 -24.03 -3.53 -5.82
C TRP A 302 -25.08 -3.81 -4.75
N ASN A 303 -25.98 -4.76 -5.04
CA ASN A 303 -26.89 -5.29 -4.04
C ASN A 303 -26.17 -6.27 -3.11
N TYR A 304 -25.24 -5.73 -2.32
CA TYR A 304 -24.42 -6.50 -1.38
C TYR A 304 -25.29 -7.38 -0.47
N TYR A 305 -26.36 -6.82 0.10
CA TYR A 305 -27.23 -7.58 1.00
C TYR A 305 -27.95 -8.71 0.27
N GLY A 306 -28.45 -8.48 -0.94
CA GLY A 306 -29.08 -9.55 -1.72
C GLY A 306 -28.11 -10.70 -2.03
N GLU A 307 -26.87 -10.38 -2.42
CA GLU A 307 -25.83 -11.38 -2.68
C GLU A 307 -25.42 -12.13 -1.41
N ALA A 308 -25.18 -11.43 -0.30
CA ALA A 308 -24.78 -12.05 0.96
C ALA A 308 -25.80 -13.08 1.49
N HIS A 309 -27.09 -12.87 1.24
CA HIS A 309 -28.12 -13.87 1.57
C HIS A 309 -28.29 -14.97 0.51
N SER A 310 -27.79 -14.76 -0.71
CA SER A 310 -27.97 -15.70 -1.82
C SER A 310 -26.83 -16.74 -1.93
N TYR A 311 -25.65 -16.45 -1.37
CA TYR A 311 -24.51 -17.36 -1.39
C TYR A 311 -24.21 -17.92 0.01
N PRO A 312 -23.97 -19.24 0.14
CA PRO A 312 -23.51 -19.81 1.39
C PRO A 312 -22.21 -19.18 1.86
N GLU A 313 -22.01 -19.14 3.18
CA GLU A 313 -20.84 -18.53 3.78
C GLU A 313 -19.56 -19.30 3.39
N GLY A 314 -18.62 -18.62 2.73
CA GLY A 314 -17.40 -19.26 2.18
C GLY A 314 -17.48 -19.64 0.70
N LEU A 315 -18.62 -19.41 0.04
CA LEU A 315 -18.83 -19.64 -1.40
C LEU A 315 -19.09 -18.32 -2.17
N GLN A 316 -18.26 -17.32 -1.88
CA GLN A 316 -18.27 -16.02 -2.53
C GLN A 316 -18.11 -16.13 -4.06
N PRO A 317 -18.92 -15.38 -4.84
CA PRO A 317 -18.66 -15.19 -6.27
C PRO A 317 -17.25 -14.69 -6.53
N LEU A 318 -16.63 -15.21 -7.59
CA LEU A 318 -15.32 -14.75 -8.02
C LEU A 318 -15.46 -13.35 -8.63
N PHE A 319 -14.72 -12.39 -8.08
CA PHE A 319 -14.61 -11.05 -8.62
C PHE A 319 -13.17 -10.55 -8.43
N ARG A 320 -12.42 -10.52 -9.53
CA ARG A 320 -11.00 -10.16 -9.49
C ARG A 320 -10.80 -8.66 -9.63
N PHE A 321 -10.05 -8.05 -8.72
CA PHE A 321 -9.67 -6.64 -8.86
C PHE A 321 -8.31 -6.33 -8.21
N ARG A 322 -7.65 -5.26 -8.67
CA ARG A 322 -6.45 -4.72 -8.01
C ARG A 322 -6.83 -3.81 -6.84
N PRO A 323 -6.25 -4.00 -5.64
CA PRO A 323 -6.32 -3.00 -4.57
C PRO A 323 -5.85 -1.61 -5.02
N THR A 324 -6.34 -0.57 -4.34
CA THR A 324 -5.68 0.75 -4.34
C THR A 324 -4.41 0.64 -3.52
N LEU A 325 -3.30 1.25 -3.95
CA LEU A 325 -2.06 1.25 -3.16
C LEU A 325 -1.85 2.63 -2.55
N GLY A 326 -1.62 2.71 -1.25
CA GLY A 326 -1.47 3.97 -0.53
C GLY A 326 -0.40 3.94 0.53
N TRP A 327 0.12 5.13 0.88
CA TRP A 327 1.09 5.30 1.94
C TRP A 327 0.44 5.13 3.32
N TYR A 328 1.07 4.30 4.16
CA TYR A 328 0.72 4.14 5.56
C TYR A 328 1.99 3.84 6.37
N LYS A 329 2.27 4.67 7.39
CA LYS A 329 3.46 4.58 8.25
C LYS A 329 4.77 4.36 7.44
N GLY A 330 4.96 5.12 6.36
CA GLY A 330 6.18 5.12 5.55
C GLY A 330 6.32 3.97 4.53
N LYS A 331 5.33 3.07 4.42
CA LYS A 331 5.28 2.03 3.38
C LYS A 331 4.02 2.12 2.52
N ILE A 332 4.11 1.64 1.28
CA ILE A 332 2.98 1.44 0.39
C ILE A 332 2.30 0.12 0.78
N TYR A 333 1.02 0.19 1.12
CA TYR A 333 0.15 -0.95 1.42
C TYR A 333 -0.98 -1.07 0.39
N PRO A 334 -1.50 -2.28 0.16
CA PRO A 334 -2.75 -2.45 -0.56
C PRO A 334 -3.91 -2.15 0.39
N LEU A 335 -4.75 -1.18 0.04
CA LEU A 335 -5.80 -0.64 0.89
C LEU A 335 -7.19 -0.95 0.33
N ASN A 336 -8.13 -1.21 1.23
CA ASN A 336 -9.52 -0.86 1.00
C ASN A 336 -9.83 0.47 1.67
N ARG A 337 -10.28 1.46 0.92
CA ARG A 337 -10.70 2.75 1.48
C ARG A 337 -12.18 2.86 1.16
N VAL A 338 -13.04 2.96 2.18
CA VAL A 338 -14.48 3.08 1.96
C VAL A 338 -14.83 4.55 1.80
N TYR A 339 -15.27 4.93 0.61
CA TYR A 339 -15.83 6.25 0.35
C TYR A 339 -17.25 6.32 0.92
N THR A 340 -17.62 7.43 1.54
CA THR A 340 -18.92 7.58 2.21
C THR A 340 -19.66 8.82 1.74
N ARG A 341 -20.95 8.69 1.46
CA ARG A 341 -21.86 9.81 1.17
C ARG A 341 -23.10 9.71 2.03
N TRP A 342 -23.52 10.80 2.65
CA TRP A 342 -24.65 10.79 3.57
C TRP A 342 -25.10 12.21 3.93
N VAL A 343 -26.32 12.33 4.44
CA VAL A 343 -26.83 13.59 5.02
C VAL A 343 -26.46 13.64 6.50
N GLY A 344 -25.79 14.70 6.92
CA GLY A 344 -25.40 14.95 8.30
C GLY A 344 -26.11 16.16 8.92
N ILE A 345 -25.88 16.34 10.22
CA ILE A 345 -26.38 17.45 11.03
C ILE A 345 -25.17 18.10 11.70
N ARG A 346 -24.82 19.29 11.23
CA ARG A 346 -23.79 20.13 11.84
C ARG A 346 -24.42 20.95 12.96
N THR A 347 -23.75 21.04 14.10
CA THR A 347 -24.18 21.88 15.24
C THR A 347 -23.17 23.01 15.45
N LYS A 348 -23.65 24.25 15.51
CA LYS A 348 -22.81 25.45 15.73
C LYS A 348 -22.00 25.27 17.02
N GLY A 349 -20.69 25.53 16.95
CA GLY A 349 -19.78 25.42 18.09
C GLY A 349 -19.36 23.99 18.48
N ARG A 350 -19.87 22.93 17.80
CA ARG A 350 -19.42 21.55 18.04
C ARG A 350 -18.50 21.08 16.92
N LYS A 351 -17.45 20.34 17.29
CA LYS A 351 -16.60 19.61 16.36
C LYS A 351 -17.34 18.36 15.85
N GLY A 352 -17.27 18.10 14.55
CA GLY A 352 -17.87 16.92 13.90
C GLY A 352 -19.28 17.12 13.35
N ILE A 353 -19.73 16.13 12.57
CA ILE A 353 -21.05 16.09 11.92
C ILE A 353 -21.79 14.86 12.44
N ASN A 354 -23.00 15.06 12.97
CA ASN A 354 -23.82 13.96 13.47
C ASN A 354 -24.67 13.34 12.36
N GLN A 355 -24.98 12.05 12.45
CA GLN A 355 -25.92 11.40 11.54
C GLN A 355 -27.37 11.58 12.02
N PRO A 356 -28.34 11.91 11.14
CA PRO A 356 -29.75 11.81 11.47
C PRO A 356 -30.12 10.34 11.76
N LEU A 357 -31.20 10.13 12.51
CA LEU A 357 -31.66 8.76 12.80
C LEU A 357 -32.05 8.07 11.49
N MET A 358 -31.45 6.91 11.23
CA MET A 358 -31.73 6.12 10.01
C MET A 358 -33.23 5.83 9.82
N LYS A 359 -33.99 5.57 10.89
CA LYS A 359 -35.46 5.39 10.76
C LYS A 359 -36.15 6.61 10.18
N ASP A 360 -35.69 7.82 10.51
CA ASP A 360 -36.38 9.05 10.11
C ASP A 360 -36.18 9.25 8.61
N ILE A 361 -34.95 9.05 8.13
CA ILE A 361 -34.59 9.11 6.70
C ILE A 361 -35.28 7.98 5.92
N PHE A 362 -35.33 6.77 6.48
CA PHE A 362 -36.03 5.64 5.86
C PHE A 362 -37.53 5.94 5.72
N MET A 363 -38.16 6.48 6.76
CA MET A 363 -39.58 6.83 6.72
C MET A 363 -39.87 8.02 5.80
N MET A 364 -38.94 8.96 5.64
CA MET A 364 -39.04 10.04 4.65
C MET A 364 -39.13 9.46 3.25
N TRP A 365 -38.15 8.64 2.86
CA TRP A 365 -38.13 7.97 1.56
C TRP A 365 -39.33 7.04 1.33
N LYS A 366 -39.73 6.27 2.36
CA LYS A 366 -40.91 5.40 2.27
C LYS A 366 -42.19 6.18 2.02
N LYS A 367 -42.39 7.31 2.70
CA LYS A 367 -43.56 8.17 2.49
C LYS A 367 -43.54 8.79 1.09
N HIS A 368 -42.37 9.27 0.66
CA HIS A 368 -42.20 9.80 -0.68
C HIS A 368 -42.53 8.76 -1.76
N ALA A 369 -42.04 7.53 -1.62
CA ALA A 369 -42.32 6.46 -2.58
C ALA A 369 -43.81 6.06 -2.63
N ALA A 370 -44.57 6.27 -1.55
CA ALA A 370 -46.00 5.96 -1.49
C ALA A 370 -46.87 7.07 -2.12
N ASP A 371 -46.45 8.32 -2.01
CA ASP A 371 -47.14 9.49 -2.57
C ASP A 371 -46.09 10.60 -2.87
N PRO A 372 -45.48 10.57 -4.08
CA PRO A 372 -44.40 11.49 -4.44
C PRO A 372 -44.82 12.96 -4.53
N ASP A 373 -46.12 13.25 -4.68
CA ASP A 373 -46.62 14.61 -4.83
C ASP A 373 -46.99 15.23 -3.47
N GLY A 374 -47.61 14.46 -2.57
CA GLY A 374 -47.99 14.93 -1.25
C GLY A 374 -46.90 14.79 -0.19
N ASN A 375 -45.95 13.86 -0.34
CA ASN A 375 -44.91 13.59 0.67
C ASN A 375 -43.50 13.84 0.11
N PHE A 376 -42.85 14.91 0.60
CA PHE A 376 -41.48 15.29 0.23
C PHE A 376 -41.28 15.45 -1.30
N PRO A 377 -42.10 16.25 -2.01
CA PRO A 377 -42.13 16.31 -3.48
C PRO A 377 -40.82 16.74 -4.13
N ARG A 378 -39.97 17.45 -3.40
CA ARG A 378 -38.65 17.87 -3.87
C ARG A 378 -37.74 16.70 -4.19
N LEU A 379 -37.94 15.53 -3.58
CA LEU A 379 -37.12 14.34 -3.88
C LEU A 379 -37.27 13.87 -5.34
N LYS A 380 -38.30 14.32 -6.09
CA LYS A 380 -38.42 14.11 -7.54
C LYS A 380 -37.36 14.84 -8.37
N GLU A 381 -36.68 15.83 -7.79
CA GLU A 381 -35.57 16.54 -8.44
C GLU A 381 -34.37 15.61 -8.66
N ILE A 382 -34.22 14.54 -7.84
CA ILE A 382 -33.14 13.56 -7.88
C ILE A 382 -33.36 12.58 -9.04
N ARG A 383 -32.36 12.44 -9.93
CA ARG A 383 -32.47 11.59 -11.13
C ARG A 383 -31.30 10.61 -11.23
N ASP A 384 -31.49 9.59 -12.06
CA ASP A 384 -30.43 8.69 -12.52
C ASP A 384 -29.80 9.31 -13.78
N ASP A 385 -28.71 10.05 -13.58
CA ASP A 385 -28.00 10.80 -14.61
C ASP A 385 -27.15 9.87 -15.50
N ASN A 386 -26.60 8.79 -14.94
CA ASN A 386 -25.72 7.87 -15.67
C ASN A 386 -26.44 6.63 -16.25
N ARG A 387 -27.73 6.46 -15.92
CA ARG A 387 -28.63 5.37 -16.34
C ARG A 387 -28.17 3.98 -15.88
N ASP A 388 -27.56 3.89 -14.71
CA ASP A 388 -27.14 2.61 -14.11
C ASP A 388 -28.25 1.92 -13.29
N GLY A 389 -29.43 2.56 -13.18
CA GLY A 389 -30.59 2.10 -12.45
C GLY A 389 -30.69 2.63 -11.03
N PHE A 390 -29.75 3.47 -10.58
CA PHE A 390 -29.77 4.13 -9.28
C PHE A 390 -29.70 5.65 -9.43
N PRO A 391 -30.64 6.40 -8.82
CA PRO A 391 -30.55 7.85 -8.81
C PRO A 391 -29.29 8.34 -8.07
N GLU A 392 -28.69 9.42 -8.56
CA GLU A 392 -27.57 10.08 -7.92
C GLU A 392 -27.97 11.42 -7.32
N VAL A 393 -27.29 11.80 -6.24
CA VAL A 393 -27.39 13.14 -5.66
C VAL A 393 -26.07 13.85 -5.92
N ASN A 394 -25.89 14.39 -7.12
CA ASN A 394 -24.65 15.02 -7.60
C ASN A 394 -24.83 16.50 -7.91
N ARG A 395 -26.01 16.93 -8.37
CA ARG A 395 -26.24 18.32 -8.75
C ARG A 395 -26.65 19.21 -7.57
N PRO A 396 -26.37 20.51 -7.62
CA PRO A 396 -26.72 21.43 -6.53
C PRO A 396 -28.22 21.44 -6.18
N GLU A 397 -29.09 21.36 -7.18
CA GLU A 397 -30.55 21.28 -7.01
C GLU A 397 -30.98 20.02 -6.25
N GLU A 398 -30.42 18.86 -6.58
CA GLU A 398 -30.69 17.57 -5.92
C GLU A 398 -30.22 17.56 -4.47
N ILE A 399 -29.03 18.11 -4.22
CA ILE A 399 -28.49 18.28 -2.87
C ILE A 399 -29.43 19.16 -2.06
N ARG A 400 -29.86 20.31 -2.60
CA ARG A 400 -30.81 21.21 -1.91
C ARG A 400 -32.15 20.52 -1.66
N ALA A 401 -32.66 19.75 -2.61
CA ALA A 401 -33.90 18.99 -2.48
C ALA A 401 -33.82 17.95 -1.36
N LEU A 402 -32.73 17.18 -1.30
CA LEU A 402 -32.48 16.20 -0.26
C LEU A 402 -32.37 16.86 1.12
N LEU A 403 -31.54 17.91 1.24
CA LEU A 403 -31.34 18.61 2.52
C LEU A 403 -32.62 19.29 3.03
N ALA A 404 -33.41 19.89 2.14
CA ALA A 404 -34.70 20.48 2.49
C ALA A 404 -35.69 19.41 2.99
N SER A 405 -35.73 18.24 2.32
CA SER A 405 -36.61 17.13 2.70
C SER A 405 -36.21 16.54 4.06
N VAL A 406 -34.91 16.39 4.33
CA VAL A 406 -34.42 15.95 5.63
C VAL A 406 -34.73 16.98 6.73
N ALA A 407 -34.50 18.27 6.47
CA ALA A 407 -34.85 19.32 7.42
C ALA A 407 -36.34 19.32 7.76
N LEU A 408 -37.22 19.16 6.75
CA LEU A 408 -38.66 19.01 6.95
C LEU A 408 -39.00 17.78 7.82
N LYS A 409 -38.38 16.63 7.52
CA LYS A 409 -38.60 15.40 8.29
C LYS A 409 -38.17 15.54 9.75
N LEU A 410 -37.06 16.20 10.01
CA LEU A 410 -36.56 16.45 11.37
C LEU A 410 -37.52 17.37 12.15
N LYS A 411 -38.02 18.45 11.51
CA LYS A 411 -39.04 19.33 12.10
C LYS A 411 -40.34 18.59 12.42
N GLN A 412 -40.88 17.81 11.47
CA GLN A 412 -42.07 16.97 11.68
C GLN A 412 -41.89 15.96 12.83
N GLY A 413 -40.66 15.53 13.08
CA GLY A 413 -40.32 14.65 14.20
C GLY A 413 -40.23 15.36 15.54
N GLY A 414 -40.41 16.68 15.64
CA GLY A 414 -40.25 17.43 16.89
C GLY A 414 -38.80 17.72 17.28
N ALA A 415 -37.85 17.65 16.34
CA ALA A 415 -36.47 18.04 16.62
C ALA A 415 -36.29 19.56 16.49
N SER A 416 -35.75 20.22 17.54
CA SER A 416 -35.25 21.60 17.40
C SER A 416 -34.01 21.61 16.51
N LEU A 417 -34.05 22.51 15.51
CA LEU A 417 -32.94 22.82 14.61
C LEU A 417 -32.15 24.05 15.05
N ASP A 418 -32.35 24.55 16.27
CA ASP A 418 -31.65 25.73 16.76
C ASP A 418 -30.15 25.48 16.81
N GLY A 419 -29.39 26.30 16.09
CA GLY A 419 -27.95 26.11 15.89
C GLY A 419 -27.58 24.83 15.15
N LYS A 420 -28.52 24.12 14.52
CA LYS A 420 -28.28 22.89 13.74
C LYS A 420 -28.64 23.09 12.29
N GLN A 421 -27.81 22.55 11.40
CA GLN A 421 -28.02 22.62 9.97
C GLN A 421 -27.82 21.26 9.33
N ALA A 422 -28.74 20.86 8.46
CA ALA A 422 -28.56 19.69 7.61
C ALA A 422 -27.46 20.00 6.58
N VAL A 423 -26.51 19.09 6.43
CA VAL A 423 -25.39 19.19 5.50
C VAL A 423 -25.30 17.91 4.68
N PHE A 424 -24.84 18.02 3.44
CA PHE A 424 -24.53 16.87 2.62
C PHE A 424 -23.04 16.58 2.72
N VAL A 425 -22.69 15.36 3.08
CA VAL A 425 -21.30 14.88 3.22
C VAL A 425 -20.97 14.01 2.01
N ASP A 426 -19.88 14.34 1.33
CA ASP A 426 -19.37 13.66 0.15
C ASP A 426 -17.86 13.42 0.33
N GLY A 427 -17.49 12.23 0.80
CA GLY A 427 -16.09 11.94 1.10
C GLY A 427 -15.55 12.81 2.23
N ASP A 428 -14.51 13.59 1.92
CA ASP A 428 -13.80 14.47 2.84
C ASP A 428 -14.31 15.91 2.85
N ARG A 429 -15.46 16.17 2.24
CA ARG A 429 -16.06 17.51 2.18
C ARG A 429 -17.55 17.48 2.51
N TYR A 430 -18.08 18.64 2.88
CA TYR A 430 -19.51 18.81 3.08
C TYR A 430 -20.01 20.15 2.52
N THR A 431 -21.31 20.23 2.28
CA THR A 431 -21.98 21.43 1.75
C THR A 431 -23.37 21.61 2.35
N THR A 432 -23.89 22.83 2.28
CA THR A 432 -25.27 23.19 2.66
C THR A 432 -26.16 23.51 1.46
N ASP A 433 -25.56 23.71 0.28
CA ASP A 433 -26.24 24.25 -0.91
C ASP A 433 -25.87 23.51 -2.21
N GLY A 434 -24.89 22.60 -2.16
CA GLY A 434 -24.36 21.88 -3.32
C GLY A 434 -23.31 22.64 -4.13
N VAL A 435 -23.05 23.91 -3.80
CA VAL A 435 -22.17 24.82 -4.54
C VAL A 435 -20.92 25.12 -3.71
N THR A 436 -21.11 25.54 -2.46
CA THR A 436 -20.03 25.89 -1.54
C THR A 436 -19.65 24.66 -0.72
N TRP A 437 -18.41 24.20 -0.90
CA TRP A 437 -17.90 23.02 -0.21
C TRP A 437 -16.87 23.41 0.85
N SER A 438 -17.00 22.81 2.03
CA SER A 438 -16.03 22.89 3.12
C SER A 438 -15.31 21.56 3.26
N SER A 439 -13.99 21.59 3.38
CA SER A 439 -13.19 20.38 3.59
C SER A 439 -13.24 19.95 5.06
N MET A 440 -13.07 18.66 5.27
CA MET A 440 -12.93 18.01 6.57
C MET A 440 -11.53 17.43 6.66
N GLU A 441 -10.91 17.58 7.82
CA GLU A 441 -9.62 16.98 8.08
C GLU A 441 -9.71 15.45 8.01
N LYS A 442 -8.71 14.82 7.39
CA LYS A 442 -8.57 13.38 7.28
C LYS A 442 -7.10 12.98 7.16
N ALA A 443 -6.80 11.73 7.45
CA ALA A 443 -5.48 11.18 7.17
C ALA A 443 -5.26 11.00 5.66
N PRO A 444 -3.99 10.99 5.18
CA PRO A 444 -3.69 10.82 3.76
C PRO A 444 -4.23 9.53 3.13
N TYR A 445 -4.30 8.45 3.92
CA TYR A 445 -4.81 7.14 3.49
C TYR A 445 -6.34 7.03 3.52
N GLU A 446 -7.05 8.02 4.06
CA GLU A 446 -8.51 8.03 4.16
C GLU A 446 -9.17 8.57 2.88
N TYR A 447 -10.37 8.05 2.56
CA TYR A 447 -11.29 8.78 1.67
C TYR A 447 -12.04 9.86 2.45
N SER A 448 -12.48 9.54 3.66
CA SER A 448 -13.23 10.45 4.53
C SER A 448 -12.89 10.17 5.99
N PRO A 449 -13.05 11.16 6.88
CA PRO A 449 -12.84 10.97 8.32
C PRO A 449 -13.89 10.05 8.98
N TYR A 450 -14.96 9.70 8.26
CA TYR A 450 -16.05 8.85 8.76
C TYR A 450 -16.11 7.49 8.04
N GLY A 451 -15.24 7.26 7.06
CA GLY A 451 -15.17 6.04 6.27
C GLY A 451 -14.09 5.11 6.80
N SER A 452 -14.37 3.81 6.85
CA SER A 452 -13.36 2.84 7.25
C SER A 452 -12.27 2.71 6.19
N VAL A 453 -11.03 2.61 6.64
CA VAL A 453 -9.89 2.21 5.81
C VAL A 453 -9.31 0.94 6.38
N PHE A 454 -8.97 0.00 5.50
CA PHE A 454 -8.41 -1.29 5.87
C PHE A 454 -7.14 -1.54 5.07
N LYS A 455 -6.12 -2.11 5.72
CA LYS A 455 -5.02 -2.74 5.01
C LYS A 455 -5.43 -4.17 4.66
N TYR A 456 -5.14 -4.60 3.42
CA TYR A 456 -5.29 -6.01 3.11
C TYR A 456 -4.12 -6.80 3.71
N SER A 457 -4.44 -7.74 4.58
CA SER A 457 -3.47 -8.64 5.25
C SER A 457 -3.79 -10.13 5.06
N HIS A 458 -4.86 -10.45 4.32
CA HIS A 458 -5.32 -11.81 4.03
C HIS A 458 -5.53 -12.00 2.53
N ASP A 459 -5.79 -13.24 2.11
CA ASP A 459 -5.78 -13.71 0.72
C ASP A 459 -4.41 -13.48 0.06
N ILE A 460 -3.37 -13.89 0.79
CA ILE A 460 -1.99 -13.79 0.34
C ILE A 460 -1.75 -14.79 -0.80
N GLY A 461 -1.23 -14.29 -1.91
CA GLY A 461 -0.83 -15.09 -3.07
C GLY A 461 0.57 -15.68 -2.93
N PRO A 462 0.85 -16.81 -3.61
CA PRO A 462 2.19 -17.40 -3.63
C PRO A 462 3.20 -16.47 -4.31
N ALA A 463 4.48 -16.58 -3.94
CA ALA A 463 5.55 -15.70 -4.46
C ALA A 463 5.60 -15.62 -5.99
N LYS A 464 5.35 -16.73 -6.70
CA LYS A 464 5.31 -16.77 -8.17
C LYS A 464 4.21 -15.91 -8.82
N ASN A 465 3.18 -15.55 -8.06
CA ASN A 465 2.10 -14.68 -8.51
C ASN A 465 2.27 -13.24 -8.03
N GLY A 466 3.25 -12.97 -7.16
CA GLY A 466 3.48 -11.66 -6.60
C GLY A 466 3.97 -10.64 -7.62
N LEU A 467 3.77 -9.37 -7.32
CA LEU A 467 4.27 -8.27 -8.15
C LEU A 467 5.80 -8.32 -8.22
N GLY A 468 6.34 -8.06 -9.41
CA GLY A 468 7.77 -8.12 -9.68
C GLY A 468 8.30 -9.52 -9.98
N ALA A 469 7.48 -10.58 -9.85
CA ALA A 469 7.89 -11.95 -10.22
C ALA A 469 8.23 -12.09 -11.72
N LYS A 470 7.68 -11.21 -12.57
CA LYS A 470 7.98 -11.12 -14.00
C LYS A 470 9.07 -10.08 -14.35
N GLY A 471 9.76 -9.55 -13.34
CA GLY A 471 10.77 -8.50 -13.50
C GLY A 471 10.22 -7.08 -13.31
N CYS A 472 11.10 -6.09 -13.45
CA CYS A 472 10.82 -4.69 -13.10
C CYS A 472 9.62 -4.08 -13.84
N ALA A 473 9.38 -4.49 -15.09
CA ALA A 473 8.30 -3.96 -15.91
C ALA A 473 6.89 -4.28 -15.37
N ASP A 474 6.76 -5.30 -14.52
CA ASP A 474 5.47 -5.66 -13.89
C ASP A 474 4.93 -4.52 -12.99
N CYS A 475 5.83 -3.71 -12.41
CA CYS A 475 5.45 -2.53 -11.62
C CYS A 475 5.82 -1.22 -12.31
N HIS A 476 6.95 -1.15 -12.99
CA HIS A 476 7.45 0.09 -13.57
C HIS A 476 7.06 0.30 -15.04
N GLY A 477 6.51 -0.70 -15.74
CA GLY A 477 6.13 -0.54 -17.15
C GLY A 477 4.98 0.45 -17.35
N ALA A 478 4.91 1.07 -18.54
CA ALA A 478 3.86 2.06 -18.86
C ALA A 478 2.42 1.49 -18.80
N GLY A 479 2.27 0.16 -18.93
CA GLY A 479 0.99 -0.54 -18.77
C GLY A 479 0.77 -1.16 -17.38
N SER A 480 1.63 -0.85 -16.39
CA SER A 480 1.54 -1.43 -15.05
C SER A 480 0.36 -0.88 -14.25
N ASP A 481 -0.40 -1.78 -13.63
CA ASP A 481 -1.45 -1.42 -12.68
C ASP A 481 -0.90 -0.78 -11.39
N PHE A 482 0.38 -0.95 -11.06
CA PHE A 482 0.94 -0.44 -9.80
C PHE A 482 0.88 1.10 -9.75
N PHE A 483 1.28 1.76 -10.83
CA PHE A 483 1.33 3.22 -10.93
C PHE A 483 0.23 3.77 -11.84
N PHE A 484 -0.07 3.12 -12.97
CA PHE A 484 -0.93 3.71 -14.01
C PHE A 484 -2.40 3.33 -13.89
N LYS A 485 -2.76 2.38 -13.01
CA LYS A 485 -4.16 2.04 -12.77
C LYS A 485 -4.95 3.28 -12.35
N LYS A 486 -6.12 3.46 -12.95
CA LYS A 486 -7.10 4.44 -12.51
C LYS A 486 -7.83 3.94 -11.26
N ILE A 487 -7.85 4.76 -10.22
CA ILE A 487 -8.58 4.55 -8.97
C ILE A 487 -9.62 5.66 -8.83
N MET A 488 -10.75 5.34 -8.18
CA MET A 488 -11.78 6.34 -7.92
C MET A 488 -11.32 7.28 -6.81
N VAL A 489 -11.55 8.59 -6.98
CA VAL A 489 -11.30 9.60 -5.94
C VAL A 489 -12.58 10.31 -5.50
N ARG A 490 -13.62 10.28 -6.35
CA ARG A 490 -14.96 10.76 -6.03
C ARG A 490 -15.98 9.89 -6.76
N LEU A 491 -17.07 9.53 -6.07
CA LEU A 491 -18.08 8.64 -6.65
C LEU A 491 -18.83 9.28 -7.84
N PHE A 492 -19.23 10.55 -7.74
CA PHE A 492 -19.92 11.24 -8.84
C PHE A 492 -19.28 12.61 -9.12
N GLY A 493 -18.96 12.88 -10.39
CA GLY A 493 -18.77 14.21 -10.95
C GLY A 493 -20.10 14.83 -11.37
N ASP A 494 -20.03 15.94 -12.10
CA ASP A 494 -21.23 16.67 -12.55
C ASP A 494 -22.07 15.86 -13.54
N ASP A 495 -21.45 14.91 -14.25
CA ASP A 495 -22.08 13.99 -15.21
C ASP A 495 -22.60 12.69 -14.58
N GLY A 496 -22.62 12.59 -13.25
CA GLY A 496 -23.04 11.38 -12.53
C GLY A 496 -22.04 10.23 -12.63
N ARG A 497 -20.84 10.44 -13.18
CA ARG A 497 -19.82 9.39 -13.34
C ARG A 497 -18.70 9.49 -12.31
N PRO A 498 -18.01 8.38 -11.99
CA PRO A 498 -16.86 8.39 -11.10
C PRO A 498 -15.71 9.27 -11.60
N VAL A 499 -15.18 10.11 -10.71
CA VAL A 499 -13.95 10.84 -10.94
C VAL A 499 -12.79 9.93 -10.58
N MET A 500 -11.87 9.74 -11.54
CA MET A 500 -10.77 8.79 -11.44
C MET A 500 -9.43 9.51 -11.53
N GLU A 501 -8.42 9.04 -10.81
CA GLU A 501 -7.02 9.44 -10.98
C GLU A 501 -6.10 8.22 -11.07
N THR A 502 -4.86 8.40 -11.54
CA THR A 502 -3.87 7.32 -11.53
C THR A 502 -3.36 7.04 -10.12
N ASN A 503 -3.14 5.78 -9.78
CA ASN A 503 -2.57 5.40 -8.48
C ASN A 503 -1.20 6.08 -8.19
N ALA A 504 -0.43 6.42 -9.22
CA ALA A 504 0.78 7.23 -9.11
C ALA A 504 0.52 8.64 -8.53
N ALA A 505 -0.49 9.34 -9.05
CA ALA A 505 -0.90 10.65 -8.55
C ALA A 505 -1.31 10.57 -7.07
N PHE A 506 -2.05 9.50 -6.71
CA PHE A 506 -2.49 9.26 -5.35
C PHE A 506 -1.31 9.04 -4.38
N LEU A 507 -0.27 8.38 -4.88
CA LEU A 507 0.98 8.17 -4.15
C LEU A 507 1.91 9.40 -4.12
N GLY A 508 1.51 10.51 -4.77
CA GLY A 508 2.30 11.75 -4.84
C GLY A 508 3.31 11.81 -5.98
N PHE A 509 3.25 10.90 -6.95
CA PHE A 509 4.14 10.90 -8.10
C PHE A 509 3.58 11.70 -9.27
N THR A 510 4.43 12.50 -9.88
CA THR A 510 4.16 13.24 -11.11
C THR A 510 4.22 12.32 -12.33
N ARG A 511 3.44 12.67 -13.37
CA ARG A 511 3.44 11.94 -14.65
C ARG A 511 4.82 11.84 -15.29
N ARG A 512 5.67 12.87 -15.12
CA ARG A 512 7.03 12.88 -15.67
C ARG A 512 7.95 11.91 -14.94
N ALA A 513 7.92 11.92 -13.61
CA ALA A 513 8.73 11.02 -12.77
C ALA A 513 8.45 9.54 -13.07
N ILE A 514 7.17 9.14 -13.09
CA ILE A 514 6.79 7.76 -13.45
C ILE A 514 7.08 7.43 -14.91
N GLY A 515 6.99 8.43 -15.81
CA GLY A 515 7.38 8.28 -17.22
C GLY A 515 8.85 7.92 -17.38
N PHE A 516 9.74 8.60 -16.65
CA PHE A 516 11.17 8.27 -16.61
C PHE A 516 11.42 6.84 -16.11
N MET A 517 10.78 6.44 -15.01
CA MET A 517 10.90 5.07 -14.51
C MET A 517 10.41 4.03 -15.52
N ALA A 518 9.31 4.32 -16.22
CA ALA A 518 8.75 3.43 -17.23
C ALA A 518 9.63 3.32 -18.47
N PHE A 519 10.20 4.43 -18.92
CA PHE A 519 11.18 4.43 -20.00
C PHE A 519 12.44 3.64 -19.60
N GLN A 520 13.00 3.90 -18.42
CA GLN A 520 14.20 3.22 -17.94
C GLN A 520 13.99 1.69 -17.87
N ASN A 521 12.91 1.25 -17.21
CA ASN A 521 12.71 -0.17 -16.92
C ASN A 521 12.03 -0.95 -18.06
N GLY A 522 11.22 -0.30 -18.89
CA GLY A 522 10.54 -0.93 -20.02
C GLY A 522 11.33 -0.88 -21.32
N THR A 523 11.99 0.24 -21.61
CA THR A 523 12.65 0.49 -22.90
C THR A 523 14.17 0.43 -22.77
N LEU A 524 14.77 1.26 -21.90
CA LEU A 524 16.22 1.42 -21.85
C LEU A 524 16.94 0.13 -21.43
N LYS A 525 16.46 -0.58 -20.41
CA LYS A 525 17.02 -1.88 -19.98
C LYS A 525 17.07 -2.92 -21.11
N SER A 526 16.02 -2.95 -21.93
CA SER A 526 15.90 -3.89 -23.05
C SER A 526 16.85 -3.55 -24.19
N LEU A 527 17.09 -2.26 -24.45
CA LEU A 527 17.92 -1.79 -25.56
C LEU A 527 19.41 -1.61 -25.19
N ALA A 528 19.74 -1.42 -23.92
CA ALA A 528 21.09 -1.10 -23.48
C ALA A 528 22.13 -2.17 -23.85
N ALA A 529 21.77 -3.46 -23.77
CA ALA A 529 22.67 -4.54 -24.17
C ALA A 529 22.98 -4.47 -25.69
N TRP A 530 21.97 -4.21 -26.51
CA TRP A 530 22.13 -4.03 -27.96
C TRP A 530 22.99 -2.82 -28.29
N ALA A 531 22.80 -1.69 -27.60
CA ALA A 531 23.62 -0.50 -27.81
C ALA A 531 25.12 -0.78 -27.55
N ILE A 532 25.43 -1.49 -26.47
CA ILE A 532 26.81 -1.90 -26.16
C ILE A 532 27.37 -2.80 -27.26
N LEU A 533 26.63 -3.83 -27.69
CA LEU A 533 27.04 -4.74 -28.75
C LEU A 533 27.28 -4.03 -30.09
N ILE A 534 26.41 -3.08 -30.46
CA ILE A 534 26.54 -2.28 -31.69
C ILE A 534 27.84 -1.47 -31.65
N VAL A 535 28.16 -0.82 -30.53
CA VAL A 535 29.41 -0.06 -30.42
C VAL A 535 30.62 -0.98 -30.53
N PHE A 536 30.61 -2.16 -29.89
CA PHE A 536 31.69 -3.14 -30.08
C PHE A 536 31.84 -3.56 -31.55
N ALA A 537 30.73 -3.81 -32.25
CA ALA A 537 30.76 -4.15 -33.67
C ALA A 537 31.31 -3.00 -34.53
N LEU A 538 30.95 -1.75 -34.24
CA LEU A 538 31.46 -0.58 -34.94
C LEU A 538 32.97 -0.38 -34.72
N LEU A 539 33.45 -0.57 -33.49
CA LEU A 539 34.88 -0.49 -33.17
C LEU A 539 35.67 -1.61 -33.87
N LEU A 540 35.13 -2.83 -33.90
CA LEU A 540 35.71 -3.95 -34.63
C LEU A 540 35.74 -3.69 -36.13
N LEU A 541 34.65 -3.19 -36.71
CA LEU A 541 34.58 -2.84 -38.13
C LEU A 541 35.59 -1.75 -38.47
N HIS A 542 35.71 -0.71 -37.64
CA HIS A 542 36.74 0.31 -37.80
C HIS A 542 38.14 -0.31 -37.80
N TYR A 543 38.42 -1.25 -36.88
CA TYR A 543 39.73 -1.91 -36.81
C TYR A 543 40.03 -2.69 -38.08
N ILE A 544 39.05 -3.44 -38.61
CA ILE A 544 39.19 -4.24 -39.84
C ILE A 544 39.41 -3.34 -41.07
N LEU A 545 38.66 -2.23 -41.18
CA LEU A 545 38.70 -1.37 -42.36
C LEU A 545 39.95 -0.48 -42.43
N PHE A 546 40.37 0.08 -41.29
CA PHE A 546 41.42 1.12 -41.27
C PHE A 546 42.74 0.64 -40.65
N GLY A 547 42.71 -0.44 -39.86
CA GLY A 547 43.90 -1.01 -39.21
C GLY A 547 44.53 -0.09 -38.14
N PRO A 548 45.58 -0.57 -37.45
CA PRO A 548 46.31 0.21 -36.46
C PRO A 548 47.27 1.22 -37.11
N LYS A 549 47.31 2.45 -36.59
CA LYS A 549 48.27 3.50 -36.99
C LYS A 549 49.64 3.27 -36.36
N ARG A 550 50.37 2.25 -36.83
CA ARG A 550 51.70 1.93 -36.29
C ARG A 550 52.73 3.01 -36.62
N VAL A 551 53.62 3.27 -35.67
CA VAL A 551 54.87 3.99 -35.89
C VAL A 551 55.98 2.93 -35.83
N PRO A 552 56.92 2.88 -36.79
CA PRO A 552 58.07 1.99 -36.68
C PRO A 552 58.81 2.29 -35.36
N GLU A 553 58.90 1.31 -34.47
CA GLU A 553 59.65 1.44 -33.21
C GLU A 553 61.09 0.99 -33.45
N ASP A 554 62.04 1.94 -33.42
CA ASP A 554 63.46 1.65 -33.34
C ASP A 554 63.87 1.64 -31.85
N PRO A 555 64.36 0.51 -31.31
CA PRO A 555 64.79 0.42 -29.91
C PRO A 555 65.90 1.39 -29.52
N SER A 556 66.64 1.92 -30.50
CA SER A 556 67.73 2.89 -30.28
C SER A 556 67.25 4.33 -30.14
N GLU A 557 65.97 4.63 -30.42
CA GLU A 557 65.47 6.00 -30.33
C GLU A 557 65.31 6.48 -28.87
N PRO A 558 65.71 7.73 -28.56
CA PRO A 558 65.57 8.29 -27.23
C PRO A 558 64.10 8.49 -26.85
N THR A 559 63.76 8.16 -25.61
CA THR A 559 62.43 8.38 -25.02
C THR A 559 62.31 9.74 -24.33
N VAL A 560 61.16 10.39 -24.45
CA VAL A 560 60.85 11.67 -23.78
C VAL A 560 59.75 11.49 -22.72
N PRO A 561 59.81 12.21 -21.58
CA PRO A 561 58.76 12.16 -20.56
C PRO A 561 57.47 12.82 -21.06
N ARG A 562 56.35 12.10 -20.93
CA ARG A 562 55.01 12.54 -21.35
C ARG A 562 54.05 12.78 -20.19
N PHE A 563 54.07 11.90 -19.19
CA PHE A 563 53.20 11.97 -18.01
C PHE A 563 54.01 11.77 -16.72
N SER A 564 53.79 12.67 -15.76
CA SER A 564 54.36 12.60 -14.42
C SER A 564 53.81 11.41 -13.62
N ARG A 565 54.46 11.06 -12.50
CA ARG A 565 53.98 9.98 -11.61
C ARG A 565 52.57 10.26 -11.10
N LEU A 566 52.28 11.50 -10.70
CA LEU A 566 50.97 11.91 -10.20
C LEU A 566 49.88 11.72 -11.27
N GLU A 567 50.10 12.19 -12.50
CA GLU A 567 49.16 12.03 -13.61
C GLU A 567 48.85 10.56 -13.90
N ARG A 568 49.86 9.69 -13.84
CA ARG A 568 49.66 8.24 -14.01
C ARG A 568 48.83 7.64 -12.88
N VAL A 569 49.14 7.95 -11.62
CA VAL A 569 48.37 7.47 -10.46
C VAL A 569 46.91 7.91 -10.55
N LEU A 570 46.66 9.19 -10.86
CA LEU A 570 45.30 9.71 -11.04
C LEU A 570 44.56 8.99 -12.17
N HIS A 571 45.22 8.75 -13.31
CA HIS A 571 44.65 8.00 -14.42
C HIS A 571 44.30 6.56 -14.04
N TYR A 572 45.23 5.81 -13.44
CA TYR A 572 44.95 4.42 -13.03
C TYR A 572 43.85 4.33 -11.99
N THR A 573 43.80 5.31 -11.08
CA THR A 573 42.72 5.43 -10.10
C THR A 573 41.39 5.72 -10.80
N LEU A 574 41.34 6.62 -11.80
CA LEU A 574 40.15 6.85 -12.62
C LEU A 574 39.73 5.59 -13.38
N LEU A 575 40.66 4.85 -13.98
CA LEU A 575 40.38 3.63 -14.72
C LEU A 575 39.79 2.54 -13.81
N LEU A 576 40.42 2.28 -12.66
CA LEU A 576 39.95 1.29 -11.69
C LEU A 576 38.58 1.66 -11.14
N LEU A 577 38.39 2.92 -10.74
CA LEU A 577 37.13 3.39 -10.18
C LEU A 577 36.02 3.38 -11.24
N SER A 578 36.25 3.94 -12.43
CA SER A 578 35.23 3.92 -13.50
C SER A 578 34.86 2.51 -13.95
N GLY A 579 35.81 1.58 -14.02
CA GLY A 579 35.54 0.17 -14.27
C GLY A 579 34.70 -0.48 -13.15
N THR A 580 35.03 -0.18 -11.89
CA THR A 580 34.28 -0.65 -10.72
C THR A 580 32.86 -0.10 -10.71
N GLU A 581 32.69 1.21 -10.94
CA GLU A 581 31.40 1.90 -11.06
C GLU A 581 30.57 1.32 -12.20
N ALA A 582 31.18 1.03 -13.35
CA ALA A 582 30.51 0.42 -14.48
C ALA A 582 29.99 -0.99 -14.14
N VAL A 583 30.83 -1.86 -13.57
CA VAL A 583 30.44 -3.23 -13.21
C VAL A 583 29.33 -3.23 -12.15
N THR A 584 29.49 -2.45 -11.09
CA THR A 584 28.52 -2.36 -9.99
C THR A 584 27.21 -1.68 -10.43
N GLY A 585 27.29 -0.62 -11.24
CA GLY A 585 26.15 0.06 -11.84
C GLY A 585 25.36 -0.83 -12.79
N LEU A 586 26.02 -1.55 -13.70
CA LEU A 586 25.36 -2.50 -14.60
C LEU A 586 24.75 -3.69 -13.85
N SER A 587 25.40 -4.16 -12.78
CA SER A 587 24.89 -5.22 -11.92
C SER A 587 23.56 -4.86 -11.25
N THR A 588 23.41 -3.60 -10.81
CA THR A 588 22.16 -3.10 -10.22
C THR A 588 21.13 -2.75 -11.28
N PHE A 589 21.56 -2.19 -12.42
CA PHE A 589 20.71 -1.85 -13.56
C PHE A 589 19.97 -3.06 -14.13
N TRP A 590 20.66 -4.17 -14.42
CA TRP A 590 20.00 -5.42 -14.83
C TRP A 590 19.49 -6.27 -13.67
N SER A 591 19.72 -5.82 -12.43
CA SER A 591 19.17 -6.44 -11.22
C SER A 591 19.53 -7.92 -11.14
N LEU A 592 20.84 -8.20 -11.07
CA LEU A 592 21.38 -9.57 -11.04
C LEU A 592 20.58 -10.48 -10.09
N PRO A 593 20.38 -11.77 -10.43
CA PRO A 593 19.54 -12.70 -9.67
C PRO A 593 20.17 -13.19 -8.35
N VAL A 594 20.88 -12.31 -7.66
CA VAL A 594 21.42 -12.49 -6.30
C VAL A 594 20.40 -11.97 -5.27
N SER A 595 20.58 -12.31 -3.99
CA SER A 595 19.65 -11.86 -2.93
C SER A 595 19.57 -10.33 -2.83
N SER A 596 18.46 -9.82 -2.32
CA SER A 596 18.26 -8.38 -2.08
C SER A 596 19.40 -7.80 -1.24
N ASP A 597 19.81 -8.49 -0.17
CA ASP A 597 20.93 -8.07 0.69
C ASP A 597 22.27 -7.97 -0.08
N ALA A 598 22.53 -8.90 -1.00
CA ALA A 598 23.73 -8.87 -1.82
C ALA A 598 23.70 -7.67 -2.80
N LEU A 599 22.55 -7.39 -3.43
CA LEU A 599 22.37 -6.17 -4.22
C LEU A 599 22.58 -4.90 -3.37
N GLY A 600 22.12 -4.91 -2.12
CA GLY A 600 22.36 -3.83 -1.16
C GLY A 600 23.84 -3.57 -0.89
N ARG A 601 24.64 -4.64 -0.72
CA ARG A 601 26.10 -4.52 -0.54
C ARG A 601 26.80 -4.00 -1.80
N ILE A 602 26.39 -4.47 -2.98
CA ILE A 602 26.90 -3.97 -4.27
C ILE A 602 26.61 -2.47 -4.40
N GLN A 603 25.38 -2.05 -4.08
CA GLN A 603 24.99 -0.64 -4.11
C GLN A 603 25.80 0.21 -3.10
N ALA A 604 26.01 -0.28 -1.88
CA ALA A 604 26.84 0.42 -0.90
C ALA A 604 28.28 0.59 -1.39
N PHE A 605 28.86 -0.44 -2.01
CA PHE A 605 30.20 -0.39 -2.58
C PHE A 605 30.30 0.60 -3.75
N HIS A 606 29.29 0.64 -4.62
CA HIS A 606 29.15 1.63 -5.69
C HIS A 606 29.16 3.06 -5.13
N HIS A 607 28.40 3.32 -4.06
CA HIS A 607 28.37 4.67 -3.47
C HIS A 607 29.74 5.11 -2.94
N VAL A 608 30.45 4.22 -2.21
CA VAL A 608 31.78 4.54 -1.66
C VAL A 608 32.79 4.82 -2.78
N CYS A 609 32.83 3.96 -3.80
CA CYS A 609 33.73 4.14 -4.94
C CYS A 609 33.38 5.40 -5.76
N GLY A 610 32.09 5.72 -5.90
CA GLY A 610 31.60 6.93 -6.55
C GLY A 610 32.09 8.22 -5.89
N PHE A 611 32.11 8.31 -4.55
CA PHE A 611 32.67 9.48 -3.86
C PHE A 611 34.16 9.66 -4.13
N ILE A 612 34.92 8.56 -4.11
CA ILE A 612 36.36 8.58 -4.41
C ILE A 612 36.58 8.97 -5.88
N PHE A 613 35.73 8.47 -6.79
CA PHE A 613 35.78 8.80 -8.21
C PHE A 613 35.59 10.30 -8.46
N VAL A 614 34.58 10.92 -7.84
CA VAL A 614 34.33 12.37 -7.98
C VAL A 614 35.50 13.19 -7.43
N ALA A 615 36.05 12.83 -6.26
CA ALA A 615 37.21 13.52 -5.70
C ALA A 615 38.43 13.43 -6.63
N ASN A 616 38.71 12.23 -7.15
CA ASN A 616 39.80 12.00 -8.09
C ASN A 616 39.59 12.74 -9.43
N LEU A 617 38.35 12.82 -9.90
CA LEU A 617 37.97 13.57 -11.11
C LEU A 617 38.22 15.07 -10.96
N ILE A 618 37.90 15.66 -9.79
CA ILE A 618 38.17 17.07 -9.50
C ILE A 618 39.69 17.33 -9.62
N VAL A 619 40.51 16.53 -8.95
CA VAL A 619 41.97 16.70 -8.99
C VAL A 619 42.52 16.53 -10.41
N ALA A 620 42.07 15.49 -11.13
CA ALA A 620 42.46 15.27 -12.52
C ALA A 620 42.07 16.44 -13.44
N SER A 621 40.88 17.03 -13.23
CA SER A 621 40.41 18.18 -13.99
C SER A 621 41.27 19.42 -13.75
N CYS A 622 41.68 19.69 -12.51
CA CYS A 622 42.56 20.81 -12.20
C CYS A 622 43.95 20.68 -12.86
N ILE A 623 44.45 19.45 -13.00
CA ILE A 623 45.76 19.18 -13.60
C ILE A 623 45.70 19.27 -15.13
N TRP A 624 44.74 18.61 -15.76
CA TRP A 624 44.70 18.48 -17.23
C TRP A 624 43.90 19.56 -17.96
N ALA A 625 43.07 20.36 -17.29
CA ALA A 625 42.26 21.39 -17.95
C ALA A 625 43.10 22.40 -18.74
N ARG A 626 44.27 22.79 -18.22
CA ARG A 626 45.18 23.72 -18.91
C ARG A 626 45.73 23.12 -20.21
N ASP A 627 46.06 21.84 -20.21
CA ASP A 627 46.55 21.14 -21.40
C ASP A 627 45.44 20.85 -22.42
N ALA A 628 44.17 20.94 -21.98
CA ALA A 628 42.98 20.65 -22.77
C ALA A 628 42.39 21.88 -23.50
N VAL A 629 43.01 23.05 -23.39
CA VAL A 629 42.49 24.28 -24.02
C VAL A 629 42.49 24.13 -25.55
N MET A 630 41.34 24.44 -26.16
CA MET A 630 41.15 24.40 -27.60
C MET A 630 41.80 25.62 -28.26
N GLY A 631 42.51 25.42 -29.37
CA GLY A 631 43.15 26.46 -30.16
C GLY A 631 42.83 26.35 -31.66
N GLY A 632 43.29 27.31 -32.46
CA GLY A 632 43.03 27.33 -33.91
C GLY A 632 43.51 26.08 -34.66
N GLN A 633 44.62 25.49 -34.21
CA GLN A 633 45.16 24.25 -34.78
C GLN A 633 44.26 23.02 -34.59
N ASP A 634 43.39 23.03 -33.57
CA ASP A 634 42.47 21.92 -33.33
C ASP A 634 41.35 21.88 -34.38
N LEU A 635 40.99 23.03 -34.96
CA LEU A 635 40.01 23.10 -36.04
C LEU A 635 40.53 22.44 -37.32
N GLU A 636 41.81 22.61 -37.63
CA GLU A 636 42.44 21.94 -38.78
C GLU A 636 42.49 20.42 -38.60
N TRP A 637 42.78 19.96 -37.38
CA TRP A 637 42.74 18.55 -37.02
C TRP A 637 41.33 17.96 -37.20
N LEU A 638 40.28 18.70 -36.80
CA LEU A 638 38.88 18.29 -36.90
C LEU A 638 38.36 18.25 -38.34
N LYS A 639 38.77 19.19 -39.21
CA LYS A 639 38.42 19.16 -40.65
C LYS A 639 38.88 17.87 -41.33
N LYS A 640 39.96 17.27 -40.84
CA LYS A 640 40.50 15.99 -41.31
C LYS A 640 40.00 14.78 -40.50
N LEU A 641 38.99 14.97 -39.64
CA LEU A 641 38.38 13.94 -38.79
C LEU A 641 39.40 13.15 -37.94
N GLY A 642 40.49 13.79 -37.52
CA GLY A 642 41.57 13.13 -36.78
C GLY A 642 42.31 12.03 -37.55
N GLY A 643 42.06 11.96 -38.86
CA GLY A 643 42.48 10.92 -39.76
C GLY A 643 42.06 9.51 -39.36
N TYR A 644 41.01 9.37 -38.55
CA TYR A 644 40.52 8.05 -38.14
C TYR A 644 39.98 7.21 -39.33
N PHE A 645 39.64 7.87 -40.44
CA PHE A 645 39.08 7.24 -41.64
C PHE A 645 40.07 7.19 -42.83
N GLY A 646 41.37 6.98 -42.57
CA GLY A 646 42.36 6.68 -43.61
C GLY A 646 43.24 7.85 -44.09
N GLU A 647 43.06 9.06 -43.55
CA GLU A 647 43.94 10.22 -43.83
C GLU A 647 45.36 9.99 -43.28
N ARG A 648 46.37 10.19 -44.13
CA ARG A 648 47.79 9.94 -43.81
C ARG A 648 48.62 11.22 -43.64
N SER A 649 48.04 12.41 -43.84
CA SER A 649 48.77 13.67 -43.65
C SER A 649 49.11 13.93 -42.17
N ASP A 650 50.22 14.64 -41.94
CA ASP A 650 50.62 15.07 -40.61
C ASP A 650 49.57 16.04 -40.05
N LEU A 651 48.97 15.66 -38.92
CA LEU A 651 47.91 16.42 -38.28
C LEU A 651 48.49 17.31 -37.18
N PRO A 652 48.12 18.59 -37.11
CA PRO A 652 48.64 19.48 -36.07
C PRO A 652 48.09 19.04 -34.70
N ALA A 653 48.99 18.69 -33.77
CA ALA A 653 48.62 18.29 -32.42
C ALA A 653 49.67 18.75 -31.39
N GLY A 654 49.21 19.43 -30.34
CA GLY A 654 50.00 19.80 -29.17
C GLY A 654 50.14 18.63 -28.19
N ARG A 655 50.29 18.88 -26.88
CA ARG A 655 50.41 17.79 -25.87
C ARG A 655 49.26 16.76 -25.97
N PHE A 656 48.05 17.26 -26.20
CA PHE A 656 46.87 16.48 -26.60
C PHE A 656 46.40 16.91 -27.98
N ASN A 657 45.92 15.97 -28.79
CA ASN A 657 45.25 16.29 -30.06
C ASN A 657 43.80 16.73 -29.83
N ALA A 658 43.17 17.34 -30.83
CA ALA A 658 41.81 17.87 -30.71
C ALA A 658 40.79 16.82 -30.23
N GLY A 659 40.88 15.58 -30.72
CA GLY A 659 40.02 14.48 -30.27
C GLY A 659 40.21 14.13 -28.80
N GLN A 660 41.45 14.09 -28.31
CA GLN A 660 41.77 13.86 -26.89
C GLN A 660 41.28 15.01 -26.01
N LYS A 661 41.40 16.27 -26.46
CA LYS A 661 40.88 17.44 -25.74
C LYS A 661 39.36 17.40 -25.63
N ILE A 662 38.65 17.13 -26.73
CA ILE A 662 37.20 16.98 -26.75
C ILE A 662 36.78 15.84 -25.82
N TYR A 663 37.43 14.68 -25.93
CA TYR A 663 37.16 13.54 -25.06
C TYR A 663 37.33 13.92 -23.59
N LEU A 664 38.40 14.62 -23.24
CA LEU A 664 38.67 15.04 -21.87
C LEU A 664 37.61 16.01 -21.33
N TRP A 665 37.19 17.00 -22.12
CA TRP A 665 36.11 17.91 -21.72
C TRP A 665 34.76 17.20 -21.56
N VAL A 666 34.39 16.33 -22.51
CA VAL A 666 33.15 15.55 -22.40
C VAL A 666 33.22 14.57 -21.22
N LEU A 667 34.37 13.94 -20.98
CA LEU A 667 34.60 13.08 -19.82
C LEU A 667 34.44 13.84 -18.51
N PHE A 668 34.98 15.06 -18.39
CA PHE A 668 34.80 15.88 -17.19
C PHE A 668 33.33 16.29 -17.02
N LEU A 669 32.70 16.81 -18.06
CA LEU A 669 31.29 17.22 -18.00
C LEU A 669 30.37 16.05 -17.63
N MET A 670 30.55 14.89 -18.27
CA MET A 670 29.78 13.68 -17.97
C MET A 670 30.14 13.12 -16.59
N GLY A 671 31.41 13.12 -16.19
CA GLY A 671 31.82 12.66 -14.87
C GLY A 671 31.26 13.52 -13.74
N PHE A 672 31.25 14.85 -13.91
CA PHE A 672 30.57 15.76 -12.97
C PHE A 672 29.06 15.58 -12.98
N PHE A 673 28.45 15.37 -14.15
CA PHE A 673 27.04 15.03 -14.26
C PHE A 673 26.70 13.74 -13.50
N MET A 674 27.52 12.70 -13.63
CA MET A 674 27.39 11.44 -12.87
C MET A 674 27.53 11.68 -11.37
N GLY A 675 28.49 12.50 -10.94
CA GLY A 675 28.66 12.89 -9.54
C GLY A 675 27.45 13.63 -8.99
N ILE A 676 26.95 14.66 -9.69
CA ILE A 676 25.79 15.46 -9.27
C ILE A 676 24.54 14.59 -9.17
N THR A 677 24.26 13.80 -10.20
CA THR A 677 23.09 12.91 -10.22
C THR A 677 23.19 11.81 -9.16
N GLY A 678 24.37 11.22 -8.96
CA GLY A 678 24.60 10.22 -7.90
C GLY A 678 24.41 10.79 -6.49
N ILE A 679 24.99 11.96 -6.20
CA ILE A 679 24.83 12.65 -4.91
C ILE A 679 23.37 13.04 -4.69
N THR A 680 22.69 13.55 -5.72
CA THR A 680 21.27 13.93 -5.61
C THR A 680 20.40 12.72 -5.33
N ALA A 681 20.65 11.57 -5.97
CA ALA A 681 19.92 10.33 -5.71
C ALA A 681 20.12 9.81 -4.27
N LEU A 682 21.28 10.06 -3.66
CA LEU A 682 21.57 9.63 -2.29
C LEU A 682 20.87 10.49 -1.22
N PHE A 683 20.78 11.80 -1.46
CA PHE A 683 20.36 12.76 -0.43
C PHE A 683 18.97 13.35 -0.67
N THR A 684 18.34 13.11 -1.82
CA THR A 684 16.99 13.62 -2.07
C THR A 684 15.97 12.93 -1.15
N GLY A 685 15.12 13.74 -0.50
CA GLY A 685 13.90 13.27 0.17
C GLY A 685 12.68 13.23 -0.74
N ASP A 686 12.79 13.78 -1.97
CA ASP A 686 11.70 13.83 -2.94
C ASP A 686 11.77 12.65 -3.91
N GLU A 687 10.73 11.81 -3.85
CA GLU A 687 10.59 10.59 -4.67
C GLU A 687 10.43 10.92 -6.18
N ASN A 688 9.90 12.09 -6.54
CA ASN A 688 9.80 12.53 -7.94
C ASN A 688 11.17 12.87 -8.52
N VAL A 689 11.97 13.59 -7.74
CA VAL A 689 13.36 13.92 -8.12
C VAL A 689 14.17 12.64 -8.21
N LEU A 690 14.04 11.73 -7.24
CA LEU A 690 14.73 10.44 -7.24
C LEU A 690 14.43 9.63 -8.51
N ALA A 691 13.16 9.50 -8.88
CA ALA A 691 12.72 8.78 -10.07
C ALA A 691 13.30 9.37 -11.37
N ALA A 692 13.33 10.70 -11.50
CA ALA A 692 13.90 11.35 -12.67
C ALA A 692 15.44 11.21 -12.71
N VAL A 693 16.12 11.49 -11.60
CA VAL A 693 17.57 11.49 -11.50
C VAL A 693 18.14 10.08 -11.70
N HIS A 694 17.49 9.03 -11.19
CA HIS A 694 17.90 7.64 -11.47
C HIS A 694 17.92 7.33 -12.97
N CYS A 695 16.90 7.75 -13.71
CA CYS A 695 16.85 7.53 -15.15
C CYS A 695 17.97 8.30 -15.88
N LEU A 696 18.17 9.56 -15.51
CA LEU A 696 19.21 10.41 -16.07
C LEU A 696 20.62 9.87 -15.77
N HIS A 697 20.86 9.42 -14.55
CA HIS A 697 22.12 8.82 -14.12
C HIS A 697 22.42 7.57 -14.93
N VAL A 698 21.43 6.69 -15.17
CA VAL A 698 21.61 5.49 -15.98
C VAL A 698 21.89 5.82 -17.45
N ILE A 699 21.19 6.80 -18.04
CA ILE A 699 21.48 7.23 -19.42
C ILE A 699 22.92 7.76 -19.50
N GLY A 700 23.32 8.61 -18.56
CA GLY A 700 24.69 9.13 -18.46
C GLY A 700 25.71 8.01 -18.29
N ALA A 701 25.44 7.03 -17.43
CA ALA A 701 26.32 5.87 -17.20
C ALA A 701 26.55 5.08 -18.48
N LEU A 702 25.47 4.78 -19.23
CA LEU A 702 25.57 4.04 -20.49
C LEU A 702 26.43 4.80 -21.51
N VAL A 703 26.19 6.10 -21.70
CA VAL A 703 27.00 6.93 -22.60
C VAL A 703 28.46 6.99 -22.13
N PHE A 704 28.70 7.17 -20.84
CA PHE A 704 30.03 7.23 -20.25
C PHE A 704 30.80 5.93 -20.45
N ILE A 705 30.17 4.78 -20.23
CA ILE A 705 30.75 3.46 -20.46
C ILE A 705 31.15 3.30 -21.93
N LEU A 706 30.26 3.62 -22.86
CA LEU A 706 30.54 3.53 -24.31
C LEU A 706 31.72 4.43 -24.72
N MET A 707 31.80 5.63 -24.17
CA MET A 707 32.93 6.55 -24.39
C MET A 707 34.25 6.00 -23.86
N VAL A 708 34.26 5.46 -22.64
CA VAL A 708 35.46 4.86 -22.04
C VAL A 708 35.92 3.65 -22.87
N LEU A 709 35.00 2.82 -23.36
CA LEU A 709 35.32 1.70 -24.25
C LEU A 709 35.97 2.18 -25.55
N ALA A 710 35.44 3.23 -26.18
CA ALA A 710 36.04 3.83 -27.37
C ALA A 710 37.44 4.41 -27.08
N HIS A 711 37.64 5.04 -25.91
CA HIS A 711 38.94 5.55 -25.49
C HIS A 711 39.97 4.43 -25.28
N VAL A 712 39.58 3.35 -24.60
CA VAL A 712 40.44 2.17 -24.41
C VAL A 712 40.81 1.56 -25.76
N TYR A 713 39.85 1.42 -26.68
CA TYR A 713 40.10 0.94 -28.04
C TYR A 713 41.12 1.82 -28.78
N LEU A 714 40.96 3.15 -28.74
CA LEU A 714 41.86 4.08 -29.42
C LEU A 714 43.29 4.05 -28.86
N GLY A 715 43.43 3.89 -27.54
CA GLY A 715 44.71 3.87 -26.85
C GLY A 715 45.44 2.51 -26.91
N LEU A 716 44.70 1.41 -26.98
CA LEU A 716 45.24 0.05 -26.97
C LEU A 716 45.44 -0.52 -28.37
N LEU A 717 44.43 -0.39 -29.24
CA LEU A 717 44.38 -1.09 -30.53
C LEU A 717 44.60 -0.16 -31.72
N ALA A 718 43.96 1.02 -31.74
CA ALA A 718 44.03 1.89 -32.92
C ALA A 718 45.38 2.62 -33.05
N ASN A 719 46.04 2.96 -31.93
CA ASN A 719 47.34 3.67 -31.91
C ASN A 719 48.37 2.95 -31.02
N PRO A 720 48.97 1.84 -31.51
CA PRO A 720 50.01 1.12 -30.78
C PRO A 720 51.19 2.03 -30.38
N GLY A 721 51.80 1.78 -29.22
CA GLY A 721 52.88 2.61 -28.64
C GLY A 721 52.38 3.70 -27.66
N THR A 722 51.11 4.10 -27.76
CA THR A 722 50.50 5.09 -26.83
C THR A 722 50.44 4.57 -25.38
N LEU A 723 50.23 3.27 -25.22
CA LEU A 723 50.09 2.60 -23.92
C LEU A 723 51.35 2.74 -23.04
N ARG A 724 52.54 2.73 -23.66
CA ARG A 724 53.84 2.92 -22.99
C ARG A 724 53.92 4.28 -22.26
N GLY A 725 53.31 5.31 -22.85
CA GLY A 725 53.16 6.62 -22.23
C GLY A 725 52.48 6.57 -20.87
N MET A 726 51.46 5.71 -20.70
CA MET A 726 50.74 5.58 -19.44
C MET A 726 51.39 4.63 -18.44
N PHE A 727 52.06 3.55 -18.88
CA PHE A 727 52.76 2.63 -17.97
C PHE A 727 54.10 3.20 -17.48
N GLU A 728 54.95 3.66 -18.40
CA GLU A 728 56.30 4.12 -18.09
C GLU A 728 56.36 5.63 -17.85
N GLY A 729 55.37 6.39 -18.34
CA GLY A 729 55.39 7.85 -18.35
C GLY A 729 56.18 8.46 -19.50
N LYS A 730 56.72 7.63 -20.40
CA LYS A 730 57.60 8.04 -21.50
C LYS A 730 57.12 7.52 -22.84
N VAL A 731 57.45 8.22 -23.91
CA VAL A 731 57.17 7.84 -25.30
C VAL A 731 58.42 8.01 -26.16
N THR A 732 58.57 7.26 -27.25
CA THR A 732 59.68 7.43 -28.21
C THR A 732 59.58 8.76 -28.94
N SER A 733 60.72 9.35 -29.29
CA SER A 733 60.76 10.61 -30.06
C SER A 733 60.03 10.54 -31.41
N ALA A 734 60.10 9.42 -32.16
CA ALA A 734 59.34 9.23 -33.40
C ALA A 734 57.83 9.29 -33.20
N TRP A 735 57.34 8.62 -32.15
CA TRP A 735 55.93 8.67 -31.78
C TRP A 735 55.50 10.11 -31.45
N ALA A 736 56.32 10.86 -30.70
CA ALA A 736 56.02 12.25 -30.37
C ALA A 736 55.96 13.15 -31.62
N ARG A 737 56.91 13.02 -32.55
CA ARG A 737 56.91 13.78 -33.81
C ARG A 737 55.69 13.46 -34.69
N LYS A 738 55.33 12.17 -34.80
CA LYS A 738 54.23 11.72 -35.68
C LYS A 738 52.83 12.04 -35.12
N HIS A 739 52.61 11.82 -33.83
CA HIS A 739 51.27 11.99 -33.24
C HIS A 739 51.06 13.36 -32.60
N HIS A 740 52.14 14.08 -32.27
CA HIS A 740 52.11 15.35 -31.54
C HIS A 740 53.18 16.35 -32.05
N PRO A 741 53.19 16.70 -33.35
CA PRO A 741 54.26 17.49 -33.96
C PRO A 741 54.46 18.90 -33.36
N LEU A 742 53.44 19.44 -32.68
CA LEU A 742 53.51 20.77 -32.04
C LEU A 742 53.84 20.69 -30.54
N TRP A 743 54.05 19.48 -29.99
CA TRP A 743 54.37 19.30 -28.59
C TRP A 743 55.87 19.43 -28.34
N LYS A 744 56.27 20.39 -27.50
CA LYS A 744 57.64 20.51 -27.00
C LYS A 744 57.76 19.77 -25.66
N PRO A 745 58.50 18.65 -25.57
CA PRO A 745 58.68 17.93 -24.31
C PRO A 745 59.43 18.79 -23.29
N LYS A 746 59.00 18.81 -22.03
CA LYS A 746 59.76 19.48 -20.96
C LYS A 746 60.96 18.61 -20.58
N GLY A 747 62.18 19.13 -20.79
CA GLY A 747 63.45 18.49 -20.41
C GLY A 747 64.14 17.63 -21.47
N GLY A 748 63.90 17.88 -22.77
CA GLY A 748 64.65 17.23 -23.85
C GLY A 748 65.86 18.07 -24.27
N ALA A 749 67.06 17.49 -24.17
CA ALA A 749 68.40 17.87 -24.69
C ALA A 749 68.57 19.13 -25.57
N GLY A 750 68.06 20.28 -25.15
CA GLY A 750 68.21 21.58 -25.83
C GLY A 750 68.07 22.80 -24.92
N ASP A 751 67.92 22.59 -23.61
CA ASP A 751 68.02 23.64 -22.58
C ASP A 751 69.32 23.43 -21.78
N ALA A 752 70.46 23.52 -22.45
CA ALA A 752 71.80 23.64 -21.87
C ALA A 752 72.53 24.81 -22.53
#